data_AF-A0A7H2VAI0-F1
#
_entry.id   AF-A0A7H2VAI0-F1
#
_cell.length_a   1.000
_cell.length_b   1.000
_cell.length_c   1.000
_cell.angle_alpha   90.00
_cell.angle_beta   90.00
_cell.angle_gamma   90.00
#
_symmetry.space_group_name_H-M   'P 1'
#
loop_
_entity.id
_entity.type
_entity.pdbx_description
1 polymer ?
#
loop_
_entity_poly.entity_id
_entity_poly.type
_entity_poly.pdbx_seq_one_letter_code
_entity_poly.pdbx_strand_id
1 'polypeptide(L)'
;MIKPKRSFLQKKISVLTLSTFVLTACASTPALTQHEKQLNALNKLHKKADNKPVNHRMDYVLEQQQLVNQRLLQAEQARSKFDLKKALELYQEVLDIDAYNSVAQENIFKIKKFDQVKPLYDLSKDAYEKGNLSTAQIILKEVLQSAPDWQDAINLKFDIERELNRQILNPPLINEKLSKRVSLEFRNASVQAVIETLSQYSGINFILDKDTKLDQTTTIYAKETSVQEALDMIINTSGLGYKMLNANTFLIYQNTPEKKKNYEELITKSFYLGNVDSQKAQEVVNKLYEPKSMFFDEKLRLLIVRDNKQVIDSIEKLLEAYDLPMSEVILDIEVLEVNRDTLLGLGVDFPKQIGVSALNGLGEAGKYTINQIKDMTTNSLVLKVADPIATVNFKQTSNKTNLLANPRIRVKSREEASFLIGDKVPVITTTIGESSNFIAESVNYLDVGLKVEVKPEVNKDKQVKIAIKLEVSNIAKEIPTRNGLVYQIGTRNASTTLQLHDGETQMLAGLIRDDIKSSATHLPGFGKIPLLGRLFSNTTDSKNKSEIVLLITPRIVRPYAVPAPHVQEFISGTGNQVTTKPLRLDDHSNYSPYPQKMVNEVNEKSPNFENNEQFKQNSLESSNSNSNSNSNSNSNSNSNSNSNSNSNYVGGGSTAQFQLSGPNIITRGQEFTLALIQNTPSFRTMSFDLNHPNDWELTKVVNIVPTSQIEQEKNQKGTRLTFNNVAKHEGPMALLTFKVSDKAELKHEELIIENGQIKMNETQPFQKLSDRLIKDFDIKP
;
A
#
# COMPACT_ATOMS: atom_id res chain seq x y z
N MET A 1 14.72 31.68 -58.51
CA MET A 1 14.96 33.07 -58.95
C MET A 1 14.10 34.01 -58.11
N ILE A 2 14.77 34.87 -57.33
CA ILE A 2 14.38 36.23 -56.90
C ILE A 2 13.18 36.41 -55.96
N LYS A 3 13.54 36.57 -54.67
CA LYS A 3 12.89 37.39 -53.63
C LYS A 3 13.31 38.88 -53.84
N PRO A 4 12.88 39.88 -53.03
CA PRO A 4 11.59 40.57 -52.87
C PRO A 4 11.74 42.12 -53.08
N LYS A 5 10.73 42.96 -52.79
CA LYS A 5 10.91 44.43 -52.66
C LYS A 5 10.28 45.00 -51.38
N ARG A 6 11.09 45.84 -50.72
CA ARG A 6 10.88 46.65 -49.50
C ARG A 6 10.24 48.02 -49.81
N SER A 7 9.53 48.60 -48.85
CA SER A 7 9.68 49.99 -48.31
C SER A 7 8.67 50.17 -47.17
N PHE A 8 8.94 50.45 -45.89
CA PHE A 8 9.77 51.45 -45.17
C PHE A 8 9.32 52.92 -45.29
N LEU A 9 9.25 53.59 -44.10
CA LEU A 9 9.14 55.03 -43.76
C LEU A 9 7.69 55.59 -43.66
N GLN A 10 7.23 56.29 -42.61
CA GLN A 10 7.80 57.21 -41.59
C GLN A 10 6.73 57.36 -40.45
N LYS A 11 7.01 57.52 -39.14
CA LYS A 11 7.60 58.68 -38.46
C LYS A 11 7.92 58.34 -36.98
N LYS A 12 9.03 58.88 -36.46
CA LYS A 12 9.63 58.76 -35.11
C LYS A 12 9.18 59.91 -34.16
N ILE A 13 9.61 59.79 -32.88
CA ILE A 13 9.94 60.80 -31.82
C ILE A 13 8.91 60.79 -30.66
N SER A 14 9.22 60.58 -29.37
CA SER A 14 10.38 60.84 -28.46
C SER A 14 10.74 59.61 -27.60
N VAL A 15 12.00 59.17 -27.37
CA VAL A 15 13.13 59.72 -26.54
C VAL A 15 12.75 59.81 -25.05
N LEU A 16 13.15 58.89 -24.15
CA LEU A 16 14.50 58.52 -23.64
C LEU A 16 15.10 59.56 -22.67
N THR A 17 14.80 59.43 -21.38
CA THR A 17 15.58 59.96 -20.24
C THR A 17 15.23 59.21 -18.95
N LEU A 18 15.94 58.12 -18.61
CA LEU A 18 16.31 57.75 -17.23
C LEU A 18 17.19 56.48 -17.23
N SER A 19 18.40 56.62 -17.77
CA SER A 19 19.50 55.70 -17.50
C SER A 19 20.71 56.60 -17.29
N THR A 20 21.52 56.29 -16.27
CA THR A 20 22.71 57.00 -15.76
C THR A 20 22.47 58.12 -14.74
N PHE A 21 22.32 57.74 -13.47
CA PHE A 21 22.94 58.47 -12.36
C PHE A 21 23.55 57.47 -11.36
N VAL A 22 24.87 57.33 -11.46
CA VAL A 22 25.86 57.19 -10.38
C VAL A 22 25.82 55.95 -9.46
N LEU A 23 26.74 55.03 -9.76
CA LEU A 23 27.49 54.27 -8.77
C LEU A 23 28.16 55.24 -7.78
N THR A 24 27.82 55.14 -6.49
CA THR A 24 28.75 55.18 -5.33
C THR A 24 27.94 55.02 -4.04
N ALA A 25 27.82 53.79 -3.57
CA ALA A 25 27.62 53.48 -2.15
C ALA A 25 28.07 52.04 -1.93
N CYS A 26 29.37 51.86 -1.67
CA CYS A 26 29.87 50.67 -0.99
C CYS A 26 29.29 50.68 0.42
N ALA A 27 28.20 49.96 0.63
CA ALA A 27 27.83 49.42 1.92
C ALA A 27 27.54 47.95 1.70
N SER A 28 28.39 47.11 2.27
CA SER A 28 28.30 45.66 2.30
C SER A 28 26.91 45.21 2.75
N THR A 29 26.07 44.80 1.81
CA THR A 29 24.88 43.99 2.10
C THR A 29 25.22 42.54 1.75
N PRO A 30 24.99 41.57 2.66
CA PRO A 30 25.20 40.17 2.31
C PRO A 30 24.25 39.80 1.18
N ALA A 31 24.76 39.08 0.17
CA ALA A 31 23.94 38.59 -0.91
C ALA A 31 22.90 37.60 -0.33
N LEU A 32 21.64 38.04 -0.23
CA LEU A 32 20.53 37.22 0.27
C LEU A 32 20.48 35.88 -0.48
N THR A 33 20.37 34.80 0.28
CA THR A 33 20.17 33.45 -0.24
C THR A 33 18.87 33.38 -1.06
N GLN A 34 18.77 32.44 -1.99
CA GLN A 34 17.57 32.29 -2.83
C GLN A 34 16.30 32.08 -2.00
N HIS A 35 16.41 31.41 -0.86
CA HIS A 35 15.34 31.26 0.14
C HIS A 35 14.85 32.61 0.67
N GLU A 36 15.77 33.45 1.17
CA GLU A 36 15.40 34.75 1.75
C GLU A 36 14.78 35.68 0.71
N LYS A 37 15.16 35.57 -0.57
CA LYS A 37 14.52 36.32 -1.67
C LYS A 37 13.07 35.88 -1.89
N GLN A 38 12.80 34.57 -1.85
CA GLN A 38 11.45 34.00 -2.01
C GLN A 38 10.56 34.31 -0.80
N LEU A 39 11.09 34.20 0.42
CA LEU A 39 10.37 34.55 1.65
C LEU A 39 10.02 36.06 1.70
N ASN A 40 10.94 36.92 1.25
CA ASN A 40 10.68 38.35 1.15
C ASN A 40 9.64 38.70 0.07
N ALA A 41 9.56 37.93 -1.03
CA ALA A 41 8.51 38.07 -2.03
C ALA A 41 7.14 37.65 -1.46
N LEU A 42 7.09 36.51 -0.76
CA LEU A 42 5.90 36.01 -0.08
C LEU A 42 5.40 36.99 0.99
N ASN A 43 6.30 37.55 1.81
CA ASN A 43 5.97 38.57 2.82
C ASN A 43 5.43 39.88 2.21
N LYS A 44 5.91 40.27 1.02
CA LYS A 44 5.35 41.42 0.29
C LYS A 44 3.94 41.13 -0.22
N LEU A 45 3.63 39.88 -0.59
CA LEU A 45 2.30 39.45 -1.00
C LEU A 45 1.34 39.33 0.20
N HIS A 46 1.81 38.83 1.35
CA HIS A 46 1.05 38.86 2.60
C HIS A 46 0.59 40.29 2.93
N LYS A 47 1.52 41.26 2.91
CA LYS A 47 1.22 42.68 3.12
C LYS A 47 0.25 43.26 2.09
N LYS A 48 0.19 42.73 0.87
CA LYS A 48 -0.79 43.15 -0.16
C LYS A 48 -2.15 42.49 0.06
N ALA A 49 -2.19 41.23 0.50
CA ALA A 49 -3.39 40.48 0.82
C ALA A 49 -4.14 41.06 2.03
N ASP A 50 -3.41 41.52 3.07
CA ASP A 50 -3.99 42.21 4.24
C ASP A 50 -4.70 43.52 3.85
N ASN A 51 -4.21 44.21 2.82
CA ASN A 51 -4.73 45.50 2.37
C ASN A 51 -5.86 45.37 1.32
N LYS A 52 -5.97 44.26 0.58
CA LYS A 52 -6.99 43.99 -0.45
C LYS A 52 -7.36 42.49 -0.51
N PRO A 53 -8.39 42.03 0.24
CA PRO A 53 -8.55 40.61 0.58
C PRO A 53 -9.13 39.71 -0.52
N VAL A 54 -9.90 40.23 -1.49
CA VAL A 54 -10.70 39.36 -2.39
C VAL A 54 -9.87 38.73 -3.52
N ASN A 55 -8.86 39.42 -4.06
CA ASN A 55 -8.08 38.90 -5.20
C ASN A 55 -6.69 38.40 -4.79
N HIS A 56 -6.02 39.06 -3.85
CA HIS A 56 -4.60 38.76 -3.54
C HIS A 56 -4.40 37.73 -2.44
N ARG A 57 -5.45 37.38 -1.69
CA ARG A 57 -5.39 36.30 -0.71
C ARG A 57 -5.26 34.94 -1.39
N MET A 58 -5.91 34.75 -2.54
CA MET A 58 -5.76 33.52 -3.33
C MET A 58 -4.35 33.42 -3.92
N ASP A 59 -3.82 34.51 -4.49
CA ASP A 59 -2.43 34.56 -5.00
C ASP A 59 -1.41 34.22 -3.91
N TYR A 60 -1.57 34.80 -2.71
CA TYR A 60 -0.71 34.52 -1.55
C TYR A 60 -0.76 33.04 -1.13
N VAL A 61 -1.96 32.46 -1.01
CA VAL A 61 -2.12 31.04 -0.62
C VAL A 61 -1.52 30.11 -1.67
N LEU A 62 -1.73 30.39 -2.96
CA LEU A 62 -1.16 29.60 -4.06
C LEU A 62 0.37 29.67 -4.05
N GLU A 63 0.96 30.86 -3.87
CA GLU A 63 2.42 31.03 -3.84
C GLU A 63 3.05 30.44 -2.57
N GLN A 64 2.38 30.55 -1.42
CA GLN A 64 2.76 29.89 -0.17
C GLN A 64 2.77 28.36 -0.35
N GLN A 65 1.70 27.78 -0.91
CA GLN A 65 1.60 26.34 -1.15
C GLN A 65 2.65 25.84 -2.15
N GLN A 66 2.93 26.60 -3.21
CA GLN A 66 3.99 26.25 -4.16
C GLN A 66 5.37 26.19 -3.49
N LEU A 67 5.69 27.17 -2.65
CA LEU A 67 6.97 27.22 -1.95
C LEU A 67 7.09 26.09 -0.91
N VAL A 68 6.03 25.83 -0.13
CA VAL A 68 5.96 24.71 0.83
C VAL A 68 6.15 23.38 0.11
N ASN A 69 5.42 23.13 -0.99
CA ASN A 69 5.54 21.89 -1.76
C ASN A 69 6.94 21.72 -2.36
N GLN A 70 7.55 22.80 -2.86
CA GLN A 70 8.92 22.76 -3.37
C GLN A 70 9.92 22.37 -2.27
N ARG A 71 9.78 22.93 -1.06
CA ARG A 71 10.67 22.64 0.07
C ARG A 71 10.45 21.25 0.65
N LEU A 72 9.20 20.80 0.78
CA LEU A 72 8.87 19.43 1.18
C LEU A 72 9.47 18.42 0.20
N LEU A 73 9.37 18.66 -1.11
CA LEU A 73 9.99 17.80 -2.12
C LEU A 73 11.53 17.75 -1.97
N GLN A 74 12.17 18.89 -1.69
CA GLN A 74 13.61 18.93 -1.45
C GLN A 74 14.00 18.21 -0.14
N ALA A 75 13.18 18.35 0.90
CA ALA A 75 13.39 17.68 2.19
C ALA A 75 13.26 16.16 2.03
N GLU A 76 12.25 15.70 1.28
CA GLU A 76 12.07 14.29 0.92
C GLU A 76 13.23 13.76 0.07
N GLN A 77 13.71 14.55 -0.90
CA GLN A 77 14.90 14.19 -1.68
C GLN A 77 16.15 14.06 -0.80
N ALA A 78 16.38 14.99 0.13
CA ALA A 78 17.49 14.90 1.08
C ALA A 78 17.35 13.66 1.98
N ARG A 79 16.14 13.38 2.47
CA ARG A 79 15.82 12.19 3.27
C ARG A 79 16.07 10.90 2.47
N SER A 80 15.68 10.86 1.19
CA SER A 80 15.91 9.72 0.29
C SER A 80 17.40 9.45 0.02
N LYS A 81 18.23 10.50 0.10
CA LYS A 81 19.69 10.43 0.00
C LYS A 81 20.38 10.17 1.34
N PHE A 82 19.63 9.91 2.41
CA PHE A 82 20.11 9.76 3.79
C PHE A 82 20.84 11.00 4.36
N ASP A 83 20.66 12.18 3.76
CA ASP A 83 21.15 13.45 4.30
C ASP A 83 20.13 14.02 5.30
N LEU A 84 20.05 13.38 6.48
CA LEU A 84 19.06 13.70 7.51
C LEU A 84 19.24 15.09 8.10
N LYS A 85 20.49 15.60 8.14
CA LYS A 85 20.80 16.94 8.63
C LYS A 85 20.20 18.00 7.72
N LYS A 86 20.39 17.86 6.41
CA LYS A 86 19.80 18.75 5.40
C LYS A 86 18.28 18.62 5.31
N ALA A 87 17.74 17.40 5.47
CA ALA A 87 16.30 17.19 5.52
C ALA A 87 15.66 17.91 6.72
N LEU A 88 16.30 17.85 7.90
CA LEU A 88 15.83 18.55 9.10
C LEU A 88 15.82 20.06 8.90
N GLU A 89 16.88 20.64 8.31
CA GLU A 89 16.95 22.06 7.97
C GLU A 89 15.81 22.48 7.04
N LEU A 90 15.56 21.72 5.97
CA LEU A 90 14.48 22.00 5.01
C LEU A 90 13.08 21.87 5.63
N TYR A 91 12.86 20.91 6.55
CA TYR A 91 11.59 20.84 7.29
C TYR A 91 11.43 21.98 8.29
N GLN A 92 12.51 22.49 8.88
CA GLN A 92 12.46 23.70 9.70
C GLN A 92 12.11 24.93 8.87
N GLU A 93 12.69 25.08 7.68
CA GLU A 93 12.33 26.14 6.72
C GLU A 93 10.83 26.09 6.34
N VAL A 94 10.25 24.88 6.21
CA VAL A 94 8.81 24.72 5.99
C VAL A 94 8.00 25.25 7.18
N LEU A 95 8.43 25.00 8.41
CA LEU A 95 7.76 25.52 9.62
C LEU A 95 7.91 27.03 9.77
N ASP A 96 8.98 27.63 9.24
CA ASP A 96 9.13 29.09 9.18
C ASP A 96 8.13 29.74 8.20
N ILE A 97 7.68 29.01 7.18
CA ILE A 97 6.68 29.45 6.18
C ILE A 97 5.24 29.09 6.61
N ASP A 98 5.06 27.92 7.22
CA ASP A 98 3.80 27.37 7.69
C ASP A 98 4.03 26.64 9.04
N ALA A 99 3.88 27.38 10.13
CA ALA A 99 4.15 26.91 11.49
C ALA A 99 3.33 25.67 11.91
N TYR A 100 2.18 25.45 11.26
CA TYR A 100 1.25 24.35 11.57
C TYR A 100 1.34 23.18 10.58
N ASN A 101 2.36 23.16 9.73
CA ASN A 101 2.54 22.09 8.75
C ASN A 101 2.78 20.74 9.44
N SER A 102 1.77 19.87 9.45
CA SER A 102 1.81 18.57 10.14
C SER A 102 2.89 17.64 9.60
N VAL A 103 3.13 17.67 8.27
CA VAL A 103 4.12 16.84 7.60
C VAL A 103 5.53 17.19 8.08
N ALA A 104 5.87 18.47 8.16
CA ALA A 104 7.19 18.89 8.63
C ALA A 104 7.43 18.54 10.12
N GLN A 105 6.44 18.76 10.99
CA GLN A 105 6.54 18.42 12.42
C GLN A 105 6.75 16.92 12.66
N GLU A 106 5.97 16.08 11.98
CA GLU A 106 6.07 14.63 12.09
C GLU A 106 7.43 14.12 11.62
N ASN A 107 7.92 14.63 10.48
CA ASN A 107 9.20 14.20 9.92
C ASN A 107 10.40 14.64 10.77
N ILE A 108 10.38 15.85 11.34
CA ILE A 108 11.43 16.30 12.28
C ILE A 108 11.46 15.39 13.50
N PHE A 109 10.31 15.03 14.05
CA PHE A 109 10.22 14.12 15.19
C PHE A 109 10.78 12.73 14.86
N LYS A 110 10.45 12.17 13.70
CA LYS A 110 11.00 10.89 13.22
C LYS A 110 12.52 10.93 13.06
N ILE A 111 13.06 11.99 12.44
CA ILE A 111 14.51 12.15 12.23
C ILE A 111 15.25 12.24 13.57
N LYS A 112 14.74 13.04 14.52
CA LYS A 112 15.37 13.16 15.86
C LYS A 112 15.35 11.85 16.64
N LYS A 113 14.25 11.09 16.56
CA LYS A 113 14.17 9.75 17.17
C LYS A 113 15.15 8.78 16.53
N PHE A 114 15.28 8.81 15.21
CA PHE A 114 16.24 7.99 14.48
C PHE A 114 17.68 8.23 14.95
N ASP A 115 18.10 9.49 15.11
CA ASP A 115 19.44 9.83 15.61
C ASP A 115 19.71 9.30 17.02
N GLN A 116 18.69 9.23 17.88
CA GLN A 116 18.81 8.70 19.25
C GLN A 116 19.00 7.19 19.30
N VAL A 117 18.39 6.44 18.37
CA VAL A 117 18.40 4.97 18.38
C VAL A 117 19.51 4.37 17.52
N LYS A 118 20.12 5.16 16.63
CA LYS A 118 21.24 4.71 15.79
C LYS A 118 22.41 4.09 16.57
N PRO A 119 22.88 4.66 17.71
CA PRO A 119 23.93 4.03 18.51
C PRO A 119 23.54 2.66 19.08
N LEU A 120 22.26 2.47 19.41
CA LEU A 120 21.75 1.18 19.89
C LEU A 120 21.71 0.14 18.76
N TYR A 121 21.37 0.56 17.54
CA TYR A 121 21.46 -0.30 16.37
C TYR A 121 22.91 -0.72 16.10
N ASP A 122 23.85 0.21 16.13
CA ASP A 122 25.28 -0.10 15.93
C ASP A 122 25.78 -1.08 17.01
N LEU A 123 25.32 -0.94 18.26
CA LEU A 123 25.62 -1.86 19.35
C LEU A 123 24.99 -3.25 19.14
N SER A 124 23.73 -3.31 18.68
CA SER A 124 23.07 -4.57 18.32
C SER A 124 23.80 -5.29 17.18
N LYS A 125 24.23 -4.54 16.16
CA LYS A 125 25.00 -5.05 15.02
C LYS A 125 26.37 -5.58 15.45
N ASP A 126 27.09 -4.85 16.31
CA ASP A 126 28.35 -5.33 16.88
C ASP A 126 28.16 -6.60 17.73
N ALA A 127 27.08 -6.68 18.52
CA ALA A 127 26.74 -7.89 19.27
C ALA A 127 26.42 -9.08 18.34
N TYR A 128 25.74 -8.82 17.21
CA TYR A 128 25.48 -9.81 16.17
C TYR A 128 26.77 -10.31 15.52
N GLU A 129 27.65 -9.41 15.11
CA GLU A 129 28.96 -9.74 14.50
C GLU A 129 29.87 -10.51 15.47
N LYS A 130 29.75 -10.27 16.79
CA LYS A 130 30.45 -11.01 17.85
C LYS A 130 29.80 -12.37 18.19
N GLY A 131 28.70 -12.75 17.53
CA GLY A 131 28.00 -14.02 17.74
C GLY A 131 27.11 -14.09 18.98
N ASN A 132 26.89 -12.98 19.69
CA ASN A 132 26.03 -12.90 20.87
C ASN A 132 24.57 -12.61 20.45
N LEU A 133 23.94 -13.59 19.80
CA LEU A 133 22.62 -13.45 19.16
C LEU A 133 21.50 -13.01 20.12
N SER A 134 21.50 -13.51 21.36
CA SER A 134 20.49 -13.18 22.38
C SER A 134 20.59 -11.72 22.82
N THR A 135 21.80 -11.22 23.06
CA THR A 135 22.06 -9.81 23.39
C THR A 135 21.69 -8.91 22.22
N ALA A 136 22.10 -9.28 21.00
CA ALA A 136 21.77 -8.55 19.78
C ALA A 136 20.25 -8.40 19.60
N GLN A 137 19.47 -9.47 19.82
CA GLN A 137 18.01 -9.46 19.72
C GLN A 137 17.34 -8.52 20.74
N ILE A 138 17.81 -8.52 22.00
CA ILE A 138 17.27 -7.67 23.06
C ILE A 138 17.46 -6.19 22.71
N ILE A 139 18.67 -5.81 22.28
CA ILE A 139 18.99 -4.43 21.93
C ILE A 139 18.19 -4.02 20.67
N LEU A 140 18.10 -4.90 19.68
CA LEU A 140 17.39 -4.60 18.43
C LEU A 140 15.88 -4.40 18.65
N LYS A 141 15.30 -5.12 19.62
CA LYS A 141 13.89 -4.96 19.99
C LYS A 141 13.60 -3.52 20.44
N GLU A 142 14.50 -2.93 21.22
CA GLU A 142 14.39 -1.53 21.68
C GLU A 142 14.47 -0.54 20.50
N VAL A 143 15.39 -0.79 19.57
CA VAL A 143 15.53 0.01 18.33
C VAL A 143 14.25 -0.02 17.51
N LEU A 144 13.69 -1.21 17.29
CA LEU A 144 12.48 -1.41 16.49
C LEU A 144 11.21 -0.90 17.17
N GLN A 145 11.16 -0.88 18.50
CA GLN A 145 10.06 -0.26 19.25
C GLN A 145 10.03 1.26 19.05
N SER A 146 11.20 1.88 18.91
CA SER A 146 11.34 3.32 18.74
C SER A 146 11.29 3.77 17.26
N ALA A 147 11.77 2.93 16.34
CA ALA A 147 11.82 3.18 14.89
C ALA A 147 11.35 1.94 14.10
N PRO A 148 10.03 1.67 14.02
CA PRO A 148 9.50 0.45 13.41
C PRO A 148 9.70 0.34 11.90
N ASP A 149 9.89 1.47 11.20
CA ASP A 149 10.01 1.53 9.73
C ASP A 149 11.46 1.42 9.23
N TRP A 150 12.45 1.25 10.12
CA TRP A 150 13.86 1.25 9.72
C TRP A 150 14.27 -0.08 9.08
N GLN A 151 14.42 -0.05 7.75
CA GLN A 151 14.78 -1.21 6.91
C GLN A 151 16.01 -1.98 7.40
N ASP A 152 17.11 -1.31 7.76
CA ASP A 152 18.34 -2.00 8.19
C ASP A 152 18.17 -2.73 9.53
N ALA A 153 17.38 -2.17 10.45
CA ALA A 153 17.03 -2.79 11.72
C ALA A 153 16.10 -4.00 11.53
N ILE A 154 15.15 -3.89 10.59
CA ILE A 154 14.27 -5.01 10.21
C ILE A 154 15.08 -6.15 9.58
N ASN A 155 16.00 -5.83 8.67
CA ASN A 155 16.88 -6.81 8.04
C ASN A 155 17.75 -7.53 9.06
N LEU A 156 18.40 -6.76 9.97
CA LEU A 156 19.20 -7.32 11.05
C LEU A 156 18.37 -8.24 11.98
N LYS A 157 17.09 -7.92 12.20
CA LYS A 157 16.18 -8.77 12.99
C LYS A 157 15.96 -10.10 12.28
N PHE A 158 15.66 -10.07 10.99
CA PHE A 158 15.50 -11.28 10.20
C PHE A 158 16.79 -12.11 10.16
N ASP A 159 17.96 -11.48 10.06
CA ASP A 159 19.25 -12.16 10.10
C ASP A 159 19.48 -12.85 11.45
N ILE A 160 19.28 -12.13 12.57
CA ILE A 160 19.38 -12.69 13.93
C ILE A 160 18.38 -13.82 14.14
N GLU A 161 17.11 -13.65 13.77
CA GLU A 161 16.07 -14.67 13.92
C GLU A 161 16.33 -15.88 13.03
N ARG A 162 16.80 -15.68 11.80
CA ARG A 162 17.22 -16.77 10.90
C ARG A 162 18.37 -17.55 11.52
N GLU A 163 19.34 -16.88 12.12
CA GLU A 163 20.51 -17.53 12.70
C GLU A 163 20.20 -18.22 14.03
N LEU A 164 19.33 -17.63 14.86
CA LEU A 164 18.77 -18.25 16.06
C LEU A 164 17.94 -19.49 15.70
N ASN A 165 17.05 -19.37 14.71
CA ASN A 165 16.27 -20.49 14.19
C ASN A 165 17.17 -21.53 13.53
N ARG A 166 18.26 -21.13 12.86
CA ARG A 166 19.26 -22.05 12.32
C ARG A 166 19.94 -22.82 13.44
N GLN A 167 20.34 -22.19 14.55
CA GLN A 167 20.93 -22.89 15.70
C GLN A 167 19.93 -23.84 16.38
N ILE A 168 18.65 -23.49 16.40
CA ILE A 168 17.58 -24.31 16.98
C ILE A 168 17.22 -25.51 16.06
N LEU A 169 17.11 -25.28 14.76
CA LEU A 169 16.67 -26.27 13.76
C LEU A 169 17.81 -27.11 13.18
N ASN A 170 19.03 -26.56 13.17
CA ASN A 170 20.27 -27.23 12.82
C ASN A 170 21.27 -26.95 13.95
N PRO A 171 21.31 -27.76 15.04
CA PRO A 171 22.51 -27.79 15.86
C PRO A 171 23.73 -27.90 14.91
N PRO A 172 24.84 -27.18 15.15
CA PRO A 172 25.90 -26.99 14.16
C PRO A 172 26.31 -28.32 13.55
N LEU A 173 25.99 -28.51 12.27
CA LEU A 173 26.22 -29.75 11.53
C LEU A 173 26.73 -29.43 10.14
N ILE A 174 28.04 -29.35 10.04
CA ILE A 174 28.74 -30.48 9.41
C ILE A 174 29.65 -30.98 10.51
N ASN A 175 29.31 -32.12 11.10
CA ASN A 175 30.28 -32.75 11.98
C ASN A 175 31.48 -33.03 11.07
N GLU A 176 32.64 -32.41 11.30
CA GLU A 176 33.84 -32.57 10.45
C GLU A 176 34.14 -34.07 10.19
N LYS A 177 33.73 -34.90 11.17
CA LYS A 177 33.69 -36.36 11.16
C LYS A 177 32.82 -37.02 10.08
N LEU A 178 31.66 -36.45 9.75
CA LEU A 178 30.75 -36.93 8.70
C LEU A 178 31.25 -36.58 7.29
N SER A 179 31.99 -35.47 7.18
CA SER A 179 32.68 -35.06 5.95
C SER A 179 34.03 -35.74 5.73
N LYS A 180 34.53 -36.54 6.71
CA LYS A 180 35.74 -37.36 6.51
C LYS A 180 35.49 -38.35 5.38
N ARG A 181 36.53 -38.62 4.60
CA ARG A 181 36.45 -39.52 3.45
C ARG A 181 36.93 -40.90 3.82
N VAL A 182 36.20 -41.90 3.36
CA VAL A 182 36.45 -43.31 3.58
C VAL A 182 36.47 -44.04 2.24
N SER A 183 37.35 -45.02 2.15
CA SER A 183 37.29 -46.03 1.09
C SER A 183 36.87 -47.35 1.72
N LEU A 184 35.71 -47.86 1.32
CA LEU A 184 35.09 -49.07 1.85
C LEU A 184 35.06 -50.12 0.75
N GLU A 185 35.64 -51.29 1.02
CA GLU A 185 35.64 -52.44 0.12
C GLU A 185 35.14 -53.67 0.89
N PHE A 186 33.82 -53.82 0.98
CA PHE A 186 33.18 -54.92 1.69
C PHE A 186 32.49 -55.87 0.72
N ARG A 187 32.76 -57.17 0.86
CA ARG A 187 32.12 -58.24 0.10
C ARG A 187 31.34 -59.14 1.04
N ASN A 188 30.03 -59.20 0.87
CA ASN A 188 29.15 -60.04 1.69
C ASN A 188 29.39 -59.88 3.21
N ALA A 189 29.64 -58.64 3.65
CA ALA A 189 29.89 -58.33 5.05
C ALA A 189 28.58 -58.08 5.78
N SER A 190 28.50 -58.39 7.08
CA SER A 190 27.32 -58.03 7.88
C SER A 190 27.19 -56.51 7.96
N VAL A 191 25.95 -56.00 7.89
CA VAL A 191 25.68 -54.55 8.01
C VAL A 191 26.23 -53.99 9.33
N GLN A 192 26.17 -54.78 10.40
CA GLN A 192 26.79 -54.45 11.68
C GLN A 192 28.30 -54.18 11.56
N ALA A 193 29.07 -55.07 10.92
CA ALA A 193 30.52 -54.92 10.79
C ALA A 193 30.90 -53.68 9.96
N VAL A 194 30.11 -53.35 8.94
CA VAL A 194 30.32 -52.14 8.12
C VAL A 194 30.07 -50.88 8.95
N ILE A 195 28.98 -50.83 9.73
CA ILE A 195 28.66 -49.69 10.62
C ILE A 195 29.71 -49.53 11.73
N GLU A 196 30.17 -50.63 12.33
CA GLU A 196 31.24 -50.62 13.33
C GLU A 196 32.56 -50.08 12.74
N THR A 197 32.90 -50.47 11.51
CA THR A 197 34.10 -49.94 10.83
C THR A 197 33.96 -48.45 10.54
N LEU A 198 32.78 -48.00 10.09
CA LEU A 198 32.47 -46.58 9.90
C LEU A 198 32.57 -45.79 11.20
N SER A 199 32.11 -46.36 12.31
CA SER A 199 32.24 -45.77 13.66
C SER A 199 33.70 -45.58 14.05
N GLN A 200 34.51 -46.63 13.89
CA GLN A 200 35.95 -46.60 14.21
C GLN A 200 36.71 -45.55 13.40
N TYR A 201 36.38 -45.40 12.11
CA TYR A 201 37.07 -44.46 11.23
C TYR A 201 36.63 -43.01 11.44
N SER A 202 35.32 -42.77 11.55
CA SER A 202 34.77 -41.41 11.66
C SER A 202 34.81 -40.87 13.09
N GLY A 203 34.82 -41.74 14.10
CA GLY A 203 34.66 -41.39 15.52
C GLY A 203 33.22 -40.97 15.86
N ILE A 204 32.25 -41.59 15.18
CA ILE A 204 30.80 -41.40 15.35
C ILE A 204 30.23 -42.65 16.03
N ASN A 205 29.44 -42.46 17.06
CA ASN A 205 28.78 -43.53 17.80
C ASN A 205 27.45 -43.90 17.14
N PHE A 206 27.16 -45.19 17.07
CA PHE A 206 25.85 -45.69 16.66
C PHE A 206 25.17 -46.39 17.84
N ILE A 207 23.90 -46.05 18.08
CA ILE A 207 23.01 -46.73 19.00
C ILE A 207 22.02 -47.52 18.15
N LEU A 208 21.78 -48.77 18.52
CA LEU A 208 20.88 -49.65 17.78
C LEU A 208 19.57 -49.77 18.54
N ASP A 209 18.45 -49.65 17.84
CA ASP A 209 17.15 -49.97 18.41
C ASP A 209 16.97 -51.48 18.59
N LYS A 210 16.22 -51.88 19.61
CA LYS A 210 16.05 -53.28 20.07
C LYS A 210 15.55 -54.25 18.99
N ASP A 211 14.82 -53.76 18.00
CA ASP A 211 14.17 -54.57 16.97
C ASP A 211 14.93 -54.51 15.62
N THR A 212 16.15 -53.96 15.61
CA THR A 212 16.93 -53.76 14.38
C THR A 212 17.61 -55.06 13.95
N LYS A 213 17.23 -55.59 12.79
CA LYS A 213 17.85 -56.79 12.21
C LYS A 213 19.10 -56.40 11.42
N LEU A 214 20.29 -56.69 11.96
CA LEU A 214 21.58 -56.35 11.36
C LEU A 214 22.31 -57.55 10.73
N ASP A 215 21.67 -58.71 10.78
CA ASP A 215 22.15 -59.99 10.28
C ASP A 215 22.20 -60.03 8.73
N GLN A 216 21.66 -59.00 8.08
CA GLN A 216 21.71 -58.84 6.63
C GLN A 216 23.15 -58.60 6.18
N THR A 217 23.53 -59.20 5.05
CA THR A 217 24.81 -58.96 4.42
C THR A 217 24.68 -57.89 3.33
N THR A 218 25.70 -57.04 3.21
CA THR A 218 25.79 -56.00 2.19
C THR A 218 27.14 -56.06 1.47
N THR A 219 27.16 -55.59 0.22
CA THR A 219 28.37 -55.48 -0.59
C THR A 219 28.49 -54.05 -1.05
N ILE A 220 29.59 -53.39 -0.69
CA ILE A 220 29.81 -51.97 -0.93
C ILE A 220 31.23 -51.76 -1.44
N TYR A 221 31.32 -51.06 -2.56
CA TYR A 221 32.56 -50.58 -3.13
C TYR A 221 32.44 -49.06 -3.29
N ALA A 222 33.04 -48.33 -2.37
CA ALA A 222 33.01 -46.88 -2.35
C ALA A 222 34.44 -46.38 -2.12
N LYS A 223 34.96 -45.53 -3.01
CA LYS A 223 36.30 -44.93 -2.89
C LYS A 223 36.14 -43.44 -2.68
N GLU A 224 36.93 -42.88 -1.76
CA GLU A 224 36.96 -41.43 -1.44
C GLU A 224 35.59 -40.80 -1.14
N THR A 225 34.66 -41.61 -0.65
CA THR A 225 33.28 -41.20 -0.37
C THR A 225 33.19 -40.60 1.03
N SER A 226 32.33 -39.60 1.25
CA SER A 226 32.14 -39.08 2.60
C SER A 226 31.51 -40.14 3.51
N VAL A 227 31.81 -40.10 4.81
CA VAL A 227 31.19 -40.97 5.81
C VAL A 227 29.67 -40.84 5.78
N GLN A 228 29.15 -39.63 5.56
CA GLN A 228 27.71 -39.39 5.42
C GLN A 228 27.11 -40.12 4.21
N GLU A 229 27.68 -39.96 3.01
CA GLU A 229 27.16 -40.62 1.80
C GLU A 229 27.25 -42.14 1.89
N ALA A 230 28.36 -42.65 2.44
CA ALA A 230 28.54 -44.08 2.65
C ALA A 230 27.48 -44.63 3.62
N LEU A 231 27.23 -43.92 4.72
CA LEU A 231 26.18 -44.26 5.69
C LEU A 231 24.78 -44.22 5.04
N ASP A 232 24.46 -43.15 4.31
CA ASP A 232 23.18 -43.00 3.60
C ASP A 232 22.96 -44.15 2.62
N MET A 233 24.00 -44.58 1.90
CA MET A 233 23.93 -45.70 0.95
C MET A 233 23.70 -47.03 1.67
N ILE A 234 24.42 -47.32 2.75
CA ILE A 234 24.26 -48.54 3.56
C ILE A 234 22.84 -48.61 4.09
N ILE A 235 22.40 -47.56 4.77
CA ILE A 235 21.14 -47.52 5.49
C ILE A 235 19.97 -47.66 4.51
N ASN A 236 20.00 -46.95 3.38
CA ASN A 236 18.96 -47.05 2.36
C ASN A 236 18.94 -48.44 1.69
N THR A 237 20.11 -49.04 1.42
CA THR A 237 20.19 -50.36 0.77
C THR A 237 19.74 -51.49 1.70
N SER A 238 20.03 -51.40 3.00
CA SER A 238 19.65 -52.42 3.99
C SER A 238 18.25 -52.20 4.58
N GLY A 239 17.45 -51.27 4.06
CA GLY A 239 16.11 -50.98 4.58
C GLY A 239 16.10 -50.52 6.04
N LEU A 240 17.17 -49.84 6.47
CA LEU A 240 17.30 -49.23 7.79
C LEU A 240 16.95 -47.74 7.70
N GLY A 241 16.75 -47.10 8.85
CA GLY A 241 16.69 -45.66 9.00
C GLY A 241 17.65 -45.23 10.10
N TYR A 242 18.05 -43.97 10.09
CA TYR A 242 18.79 -43.40 11.21
C TYR A 242 18.20 -42.07 11.66
N LYS A 243 18.35 -41.79 12.95
CA LYS A 243 18.05 -40.51 13.58
C LYS A 243 19.31 -40.00 14.25
N MET A 244 19.64 -38.74 14.01
CA MET A 244 20.72 -38.10 14.74
C MET A 244 20.25 -37.72 16.16
N LEU A 245 20.96 -38.15 17.19
CA LEU A 245 20.65 -37.83 18.60
C LEU A 245 21.49 -36.65 19.12
N ASN A 246 22.75 -36.58 18.68
CA ASN A 246 23.65 -35.45 18.92
C ASN A 246 24.72 -35.43 17.82
N ALA A 247 25.61 -34.43 17.84
CA ALA A 247 26.69 -34.26 16.86
C ALA A 247 27.37 -35.60 16.50
N ASN A 248 27.69 -36.41 17.51
CA ASN A 248 28.54 -37.59 17.40
C ASN A 248 27.80 -38.92 17.56
N THR A 249 26.47 -38.93 17.72
CA THR A 249 25.71 -40.15 18.02
C THR A 249 24.45 -40.26 17.16
N PHE A 250 24.31 -41.38 16.48
CA PHE A 250 23.16 -41.71 15.63
C PHE A 250 22.43 -42.94 16.17
N LEU A 251 21.10 -42.91 16.19
CA LEU A 251 20.23 -44.04 16.43
C LEU A 251 19.90 -44.71 15.10
N ILE A 252 20.15 -46.00 14.96
CA ILE A 252 19.77 -46.81 13.80
C ILE A 252 18.55 -47.65 14.18
N TYR A 253 17.56 -47.70 13.29
CA TYR A 253 16.31 -48.42 13.49
C TYR A 253 15.85 -49.09 12.19
N GLN A 254 14.96 -50.09 12.28
CA GLN A 254 14.36 -50.70 11.10
C GLN A 254 13.40 -49.71 10.42
N ASN A 255 13.49 -49.55 9.09
CA ASN A 255 12.68 -48.60 8.31
C ASN A 255 11.21 -49.01 8.15
N THR A 256 10.49 -49.24 9.26
CA THR A 256 9.06 -49.55 9.27
C THR A 256 8.21 -48.29 9.54
N PRO A 257 6.95 -48.24 9.07
CA PRO A 257 6.06 -47.09 9.33
C PRO A 257 5.90 -46.76 10.82
N GLU A 258 5.87 -47.78 11.68
CA GLU A 258 5.76 -47.61 13.13
C GLU A 258 7.01 -46.96 13.74
N LYS A 259 8.21 -47.43 13.36
CA LYS A 259 9.47 -46.87 13.86
C LYS A 259 9.71 -45.47 13.33
N LYS A 260 9.34 -45.19 12.08
CA LYS A 260 9.32 -43.84 11.52
C LYS A 260 8.45 -42.90 12.36
N LYS A 261 7.25 -43.32 12.75
CA LYS A 261 6.37 -42.51 13.61
C LYS A 261 6.99 -42.21 14.98
N ASN A 262 7.78 -43.12 15.53
CA ASN A 262 8.40 -42.98 16.84
C ASN A 262 9.70 -42.16 16.83
N TYR A 263 10.47 -42.22 15.75
CA TYR A 263 11.80 -41.60 15.68
C TYR A 263 11.88 -40.37 14.78
N GLU A 264 11.12 -40.28 13.69
CA GLU A 264 11.14 -39.11 12.82
C GLU A 264 10.62 -37.88 13.55
N GLU A 265 11.40 -36.81 13.51
CA GLU A 265 10.98 -35.54 14.08
C GLU A 265 10.04 -34.83 13.10
N LEU A 266 8.91 -34.39 13.64
CA LEU A 266 7.95 -33.58 12.91
C LEU A 266 8.16 -32.14 13.34
N ILE A 267 8.34 -31.27 12.36
CA ILE A 267 8.34 -29.83 12.54
C ILE A 267 7.02 -29.27 12.04
N THR A 268 6.50 -28.27 12.75
CA THR A 268 5.35 -27.50 12.28
C THR A 268 5.87 -26.19 11.72
N LYS A 269 5.61 -25.93 10.43
CA LYS A 269 5.97 -24.69 9.76
C LYS A 269 4.70 -23.97 9.28
N SER A 270 4.64 -22.69 9.60
CA SER A 270 3.58 -21.78 9.18
C SER A 270 4.03 -21.02 7.93
N PHE A 271 3.29 -21.16 6.83
CA PHE A 271 3.51 -20.48 5.56
C PHE A 271 2.47 -19.38 5.37
N TYR A 272 2.92 -18.13 5.36
CA TYR A 272 2.07 -16.98 5.07
C TYR A 272 2.00 -16.78 3.56
N LEU A 273 0.79 -16.77 3.01
CA LEU A 273 0.53 -16.68 1.57
C LEU A 273 0.09 -15.25 1.21
N GLY A 274 0.77 -14.65 0.23
CA GLY A 274 0.51 -13.28 -0.20
C GLY A 274 -0.56 -13.19 -1.29
N ASN A 275 -0.53 -14.11 -2.25
CA ASN A 275 -1.23 -14.00 -3.53
C ASN A 275 -2.20 -15.14 -3.79
N VAL A 276 -1.85 -16.35 -3.35
CA VAL A 276 -2.64 -17.56 -3.51
C VAL A 276 -3.58 -17.76 -2.33
N ASP A 277 -4.78 -18.25 -2.63
CA ASP A 277 -5.76 -18.64 -1.63
C ASP A 277 -5.30 -19.88 -0.83
N SER A 278 -5.47 -19.84 0.49
CA SER A 278 -4.93 -20.88 1.39
C SER A 278 -5.59 -22.25 1.19
N GLN A 279 -6.87 -22.30 0.81
CA GLN A 279 -7.55 -23.55 0.49
C GLN A 279 -6.98 -24.16 -0.80
N LYS A 280 -6.79 -23.33 -1.84
CA LYS A 280 -6.16 -23.79 -3.09
C LYS A 280 -4.72 -24.25 -2.87
N ALA A 281 -3.95 -23.55 -2.06
CA ALA A 281 -2.60 -23.96 -1.70
C ALA A 281 -2.60 -25.32 -0.99
N GLN A 282 -3.50 -25.52 -0.02
CA GLN A 282 -3.67 -26.82 0.63
C GLN A 282 -3.98 -27.93 -0.37
N GLU A 283 -4.92 -27.73 -1.31
CA GLU A 283 -5.29 -28.75 -2.29
C GLU A 283 -4.09 -29.20 -3.16
N VAL A 284 -3.25 -28.24 -3.58
CA VAL A 284 -2.05 -28.52 -4.38
C VAL A 284 -1.01 -29.27 -3.54
N VAL A 285 -0.72 -28.78 -2.34
CA VAL A 285 0.28 -29.41 -1.47
C VAL A 285 -0.15 -30.81 -1.05
N ASN A 286 -1.44 -31.01 -0.73
CA ASN A 286 -1.97 -32.31 -0.35
C ASN A 286 -1.87 -33.33 -1.48
N LYS A 287 -2.16 -32.94 -2.73
CA LYS A 287 -2.06 -33.83 -3.90
C LYS A 287 -0.63 -34.24 -4.25
N LEU A 288 0.37 -33.41 -3.92
CA LEU A 288 1.76 -33.64 -4.33
C LEU A 288 2.62 -34.29 -3.24
N TYR A 289 2.39 -33.95 -1.97
CA TYR A 289 3.26 -34.35 -0.88
C TYR A 289 2.56 -35.07 0.27
N GLU A 290 1.22 -35.12 0.29
CA GLU A 290 0.40 -35.80 1.32
C GLU A 290 0.94 -35.62 2.76
N PRO A 291 1.10 -34.38 3.24
CA PRO A 291 1.75 -34.16 4.51
C PRO A 291 0.94 -34.75 5.68
N LYS A 292 1.65 -35.20 6.73
CA LYS A 292 1.05 -35.88 7.89
C LYS A 292 -0.08 -35.08 8.56
N SER A 293 0.04 -33.76 8.61
CA SER A 293 -1.03 -32.88 9.08
C SER A 293 -0.90 -31.50 8.46
N MET A 294 -2.04 -30.91 8.10
CA MET A 294 -2.14 -29.59 7.52
C MET A 294 -3.40 -28.88 8.00
N PHE A 295 -3.28 -27.57 8.21
CA PHE A 295 -4.38 -26.69 8.57
C PHE A 295 -4.22 -25.37 7.82
N PHE A 296 -5.32 -24.73 7.44
CA PHE A 296 -5.28 -23.41 6.84
C PHE A 296 -6.21 -22.45 7.57
N ASP A 297 -5.83 -21.17 7.56
CA ASP A 297 -6.67 -20.08 8.02
C ASP A 297 -6.83 -19.08 6.87
N GLU A 298 -8.05 -18.98 6.34
CA GLU A 298 -8.38 -18.09 5.22
C GLU A 298 -8.26 -16.61 5.61
N LYS A 299 -8.59 -16.24 6.85
CA LYS A 299 -8.55 -14.85 7.31
C LYS A 299 -7.13 -14.36 7.44
N LEU A 300 -6.23 -15.22 7.93
CA LEU A 300 -4.81 -14.92 8.08
C LEU A 300 -3.98 -15.25 6.82
N ARG A 301 -4.61 -15.82 5.79
CA ARG A 301 -3.94 -16.38 4.60
C ARG A 301 -2.75 -17.26 4.98
N LEU A 302 -2.98 -18.15 5.92
CA LEU A 302 -1.95 -18.95 6.55
C LEU A 302 -2.15 -20.43 6.23
N LEU A 303 -1.07 -21.12 5.88
CA LEU A 303 -1.02 -22.56 5.74
C LEU A 303 -0.04 -23.14 6.77
N ILE A 304 -0.55 -23.86 7.76
CA ILE A 304 0.24 -24.56 8.77
C ILE A 304 0.42 -25.99 8.32
N VAL A 305 1.66 -26.42 8.13
CA VAL A 305 2.01 -27.79 7.75
C VAL A 305 2.88 -28.41 8.83
N ARG A 306 2.57 -29.65 9.18
CA ARG A 306 3.37 -30.45 10.11
C ARG A 306 3.84 -31.73 9.43
N ASP A 307 5.15 -31.82 9.21
CA ASP A 307 5.80 -33.02 8.68
C ASP A 307 7.30 -33.04 9.01
N ASN A 308 8.05 -34.00 8.46
CA ASN A 308 9.50 -34.04 8.53
C ASN A 308 10.13 -32.87 7.75
N LYS A 309 11.40 -32.57 8.04
CA LYS A 309 12.10 -31.44 7.44
C LYS A 309 12.16 -31.50 5.91
N GLN A 310 12.35 -32.70 5.33
CA GLN A 310 12.52 -32.88 3.89
C GLN A 310 11.25 -32.54 3.10
N VAL A 311 10.08 -32.96 3.62
CA VAL A 311 8.77 -32.62 3.07
C VAL A 311 8.53 -31.12 3.20
N ILE A 312 8.79 -30.54 4.37
CA ILE A 312 8.61 -29.09 4.61
C ILE A 312 9.48 -28.24 3.67
N ASP A 313 10.75 -28.60 3.48
CA ASP A 313 11.64 -27.91 2.53
C ASP A 313 11.13 -28.02 1.07
N SER A 314 10.47 -29.13 0.72
CA SER A 314 9.90 -29.34 -0.63
C SER A 314 8.62 -28.51 -0.83
N ILE A 315 7.77 -28.46 0.20
CA ILE A 315 6.56 -27.64 0.23
C ILE A 315 6.92 -26.16 0.14
N GLU A 316 7.98 -25.73 0.83
CA GLU A 316 8.48 -24.35 0.75
C GLU A 316 8.83 -23.95 -0.68
N LYS A 317 9.63 -24.76 -1.38
CA LYS A 317 9.98 -24.51 -2.79
C LYS A 317 8.76 -24.50 -3.69
N LEU A 318 7.82 -25.43 -3.48
CA LEU A 318 6.57 -25.46 -4.24
C LEU A 318 5.75 -24.19 -4.04
N LEU A 319 5.57 -23.77 -2.79
CA LEU A 319 4.80 -22.57 -2.45
C LEU A 319 5.49 -21.30 -2.96
N GLU A 320 6.82 -21.24 -2.95
CA GLU A 320 7.58 -20.14 -3.56
C GLU A 320 7.35 -20.04 -5.08
N ALA A 321 7.27 -21.17 -5.78
CA ALA A 321 6.95 -21.18 -7.21
C ALA A 321 5.47 -20.86 -7.51
N TYR A 322 4.58 -21.13 -6.56
CA TYR A 322 3.14 -21.03 -6.75
C TYR A 322 2.54 -19.70 -6.28
N ASP A 323 3.01 -19.14 -5.16
CA ASP A 323 2.50 -17.91 -4.54
C ASP A 323 3.00 -16.63 -5.23
N LEU A 324 2.77 -16.55 -6.54
CA LEU A 324 3.20 -15.43 -7.38
C LEU A 324 2.12 -14.33 -7.46
N PRO A 325 2.51 -13.05 -7.49
CA PRO A 325 1.56 -11.96 -7.59
C PRO A 325 0.88 -11.93 -8.95
N MET A 326 -0.44 -11.69 -8.94
CA MET A 326 -1.21 -11.52 -10.16
C MET A 326 -0.82 -10.23 -10.88
N SER A 327 -0.74 -10.30 -12.20
CA SER A 327 -0.49 -9.15 -13.07
C SER A 327 -1.62 -8.12 -12.99
N GLU A 328 -1.28 -6.87 -13.26
CA GLU A 328 -2.21 -5.74 -13.19
C GLU A 328 -1.98 -4.80 -14.35
N VAL A 329 -3.07 -4.28 -14.91
CA VAL A 329 -3.07 -3.40 -16.08
C VAL A 329 -3.93 -2.18 -15.79
N ILE A 330 -3.44 -1.02 -16.19
CA ILE A 330 -4.25 0.19 -16.35
C ILE A 330 -4.74 0.25 -17.79
N LEU A 331 -6.05 0.40 -17.96
CA LEU A 331 -6.67 0.63 -19.26
C LEU A 331 -6.98 2.12 -19.37
N ASP A 332 -6.29 2.78 -20.29
CA ASP A 332 -6.62 4.15 -20.72
C ASP A 332 -7.61 4.04 -21.89
N ILE A 333 -8.82 4.57 -21.72
CA ILE A 333 -9.84 4.58 -22.77
C ILE A 333 -10.04 6.03 -23.18
N GLU A 334 -10.08 6.32 -24.48
CA GLU A 334 -10.33 7.66 -24.99
C GLU A 334 -11.55 7.64 -25.92
N VAL A 335 -12.51 8.49 -25.60
CA VAL A 335 -13.71 8.72 -26.41
C VAL A 335 -13.63 10.13 -26.96
N LEU A 336 -13.51 10.24 -28.27
CA LEU A 336 -13.46 11.50 -29.01
C LEU A 336 -14.71 11.61 -29.87
N GLU A 337 -15.58 12.57 -29.57
CA GLU A 337 -16.73 12.88 -30.42
C GLU A 337 -16.73 14.35 -30.83
N VAL A 338 -16.80 14.59 -32.14
CA VAL A 338 -16.95 15.92 -32.73
C VAL A 338 -18.28 15.97 -33.46
N ASN A 339 -19.15 16.90 -33.08
CA ASN A 339 -20.38 17.18 -33.81
C ASN A 339 -20.36 18.62 -34.34
N ARG A 340 -20.72 18.79 -35.62
CA ARG A 340 -20.78 20.06 -36.32
C ARG A 340 -22.11 20.16 -37.05
N ASP A 341 -22.96 21.07 -36.60
CA ASP A 341 -24.24 21.38 -37.22
C ASP A 341 -24.18 22.76 -37.86
N THR A 342 -24.48 22.83 -39.14
CA THR A 342 -24.54 24.09 -39.89
C THR A 342 -25.90 24.22 -40.56
N LEU A 343 -26.59 25.32 -40.27
CA LEU A 343 -27.88 25.68 -40.85
C LEU A 343 -27.73 27.00 -41.60
N LEU A 344 -28.04 27.02 -42.87
CA LEU A 344 -28.07 28.21 -43.71
C LEU A 344 -29.47 28.40 -44.28
N GLY A 345 -30.17 29.42 -43.80
CA GLY A 345 -31.44 29.90 -44.32
C GLY A 345 -31.24 31.18 -45.12
N LEU A 346 -31.52 31.13 -46.42
CA LEU A 346 -31.39 32.27 -47.33
C LEU A 346 -32.62 32.37 -48.23
N GLY A 347 -33.28 33.53 -48.22
CA GLY A 347 -34.26 33.90 -49.24
C GLY A 347 -35.48 34.66 -48.71
N VAL A 348 -36.53 34.70 -49.51
CA VAL A 348 -37.75 35.47 -49.23
C VAL A 348 -38.91 34.51 -49.01
N ASP A 349 -39.54 34.58 -47.83
CA ASP A 349 -40.73 33.81 -47.49
C ASP A 349 -41.98 34.59 -47.89
N PHE A 350 -42.76 34.01 -48.81
CA PHE A 350 -44.00 34.58 -49.33
C PHE A 350 -45.22 33.96 -48.63
N PRO A 351 -46.34 34.68 -48.52
CA PRO A 351 -47.55 34.19 -47.88
C PRO A 351 -48.08 32.92 -48.55
N LYS A 352 -48.30 31.88 -47.75
CA LYS A 352 -48.75 30.55 -48.20
C LYS A 352 -50.26 30.45 -48.46
N GLN A 353 -51.00 31.46 -48.03
CA GLN A 353 -52.45 31.53 -48.16
C GLN A 353 -52.88 32.91 -48.66
N ILE A 354 -53.80 32.91 -49.61
CA ILE A 354 -54.49 34.10 -50.09
C ILE A 354 -55.94 33.95 -49.65
N GLY A 355 -56.38 34.79 -48.73
CA GLY A 355 -57.75 34.76 -48.23
C GLY A 355 -58.68 35.47 -49.22
N VAL A 356 -59.81 34.87 -49.56
CA VAL A 356 -60.86 35.53 -50.32
C VAL A 356 -61.94 35.95 -49.34
N SER A 357 -62.20 37.24 -49.23
CA SER A 357 -63.28 37.77 -48.40
C SER A 357 -64.13 38.68 -49.26
N ALA A 358 -65.45 38.50 -49.21
CA ALA A 358 -66.34 39.52 -49.70
C ALA A 358 -66.21 40.78 -48.82
N LEU A 359 -66.47 41.95 -49.39
CA LEU A 359 -66.60 43.21 -48.66
C LEU A 359 -68.08 43.62 -48.73
N ASN A 360 -68.61 44.11 -47.61
CA ASN A 360 -69.90 44.77 -47.62
C ASN A 360 -69.79 46.15 -48.31
N GLY A 361 -70.92 46.83 -48.54
CA GLY A 361 -70.95 48.15 -49.17
C GLY A 361 -70.19 49.27 -48.43
N LEU A 362 -69.62 48.99 -47.25
CA LEU A 362 -68.79 49.89 -46.44
C LEU A 362 -67.30 49.48 -46.43
N GLY A 363 -66.94 48.42 -47.16
CA GLY A 363 -65.56 47.96 -47.28
C GLY A 363 -65.06 47.04 -46.16
N GLU A 364 -65.95 46.54 -45.30
CA GLU A 364 -65.61 45.65 -44.19
C GLU A 364 -66.02 44.19 -44.48
N ALA A 365 -65.21 43.24 -44.00
CA ALA A 365 -65.52 41.82 -44.13
C ALA A 365 -66.52 41.41 -43.03
N GLY A 366 -67.71 40.93 -43.40
CA GLY A 366 -68.77 40.65 -42.41
C GLY A 366 -69.97 39.87 -42.95
N LYS A 367 -71.09 39.87 -42.20
CA LYS A 367 -72.34 39.16 -42.56
C LYS A 367 -73.07 39.90 -43.69
N TYR A 368 -73.58 39.17 -44.68
CA TYR A 368 -74.28 39.71 -45.85
C TYR A 368 -75.78 39.51 -45.77
N THR A 369 -76.56 40.54 -46.12
CA THR A 369 -78.00 40.42 -46.32
C THR A 369 -78.29 39.84 -47.70
N ILE A 370 -79.41 39.12 -47.89
CA ILE A 370 -79.78 38.46 -49.17
C ILE A 370 -79.74 39.42 -50.38
N ASN A 371 -80.15 40.68 -50.19
CA ASN A 371 -80.10 41.69 -51.26
C ASN A 371 -78.67 42.10 -51.62
N GLN A 372 -77.75 42.12 -50.65
CA GLN A 372 -76.35 42.46 -50.90
C GLN A 372 -75.60 41.34 -51.64
N ILE A 373 -76.04 40.08 -51.50
CA ILE A 373 -75.50 38.95 -52.26
C ILE A 373 -75.90 39.04 -53.75
N LYS A 374 -77.11 39.56 -54.03
CA LYS A 374 -77.61 39.72 -55.41
C LYS A 374 -76.85 40.78 -56.21
N ASP A 375 -76.35 41.80 -55.53
CA ASP A 375 -75.59 42.91 -56.13
C ASP A 375 -74.06 42.70 -56.03
N MET A 376 -73.61 41.50 -55.63
CA MET A 376 -72.18 41.17 -55.61
C MET A 376 -71.62 41.13 -57.04
N THR A 377 -70.73 42.05 -57.33
CA THR A 377 -69.90 42.06 -58.54
C THR A 377 -68.51 41.51 -58.25
N THR A 378 -67.69 41.24 -59.27
CA THR A 378 -66.29 40.81 -59.10
C THR A 378 -65.47 41.75 -58.21
N ASN A 379 -65.85 43.02 -58.12
CA ASN A 379 -65.24 44.03 -57.24
C ASN A 379 -65.59 43.88 -55.75
N SER A 380 -66.65 43.15 -55.42
CA SER A 380 -67.06 42.89 -54.03
C SER A 380 -66.25 41.77 -53.37
N LEU A 381 -65.42 41.06 -54.14
CA LEU A 381 -64.55 39.98 -53.69
C LEU A 381 -63.11 40.50 -53.59
N VAL A 382 -62.58 40.65 -52.38
CA VAL A 382 -61.21 41.12 -52.18
C VAL A 382 -60.32 39.97 -51.74
N LEU A 383 -59.16 39.92 -52.37
CA LEU A 383 -58.07 39.05 -51.98
C LEU A 383 -57.31 39.72 -50.84
N LYS A 384 -57.42 39.17 -49.64
CA LYS A 384 -56.63 39.56 -48.49
C LYS A 384 -55.35 38.73 -48.46
N VAL A 385 -54.22 39.41 -48.60
CA VAL A 385 -52.89 38.84 -48.36
C VAL A 385 -52.50 39.20 -46.93
N ALA A 386 -51.96 38.24 -46.17
CA ALA A 386 -51.49 38.51 -44.82
C ALA A 386 -50.30 39.50 -44.85
N ASP A 387 -50.33 40.51 -43.98
CA ASP A 387 -49.24 41.47 -43.76
C ASP A 387 -48.26 40.87 -42.73
N PRO A 388 -46.94 40.80 -42.98
CA PRO A 388 -46.19 41.28 -44.15
C PRO A 388 -46.29 40.41 -45.41
N ILE A 389 -46.35 41.08 -46.57
CA ILE A 389 -46.43 40.48 -47.92
C ILE A 389 -45.18 39.64 -48.26
N ALA A 390 -44.05 39.92 -47.60
CA ALA A 390 -42.82 39.15 -47.75
C ALA A 390 -41.92 39.32 -46.52
N THR A 391 -41.32 38.24 -46.05
CA THR A 391 -40.30 38.27 -44.99
C THR A 391 -38.98 37.78 -45.54
N VAL A 392 -37.89 38.52 -45.30
CA VAL A 392 -36.56 38.11 -45.76
C VAL A 392 -35.84 37.35 -44.64
N ASN A 393 -35.36 36.16 -44.96
CA ASN A 393 -34.61 35.30 -44.05
C ASN A 393 -33.13 35.25 -44.47
N PHE A 394 -32.26 35.80 -43.61
CA PHE A 394 -30.81 35.71 -43.72
C PHE A 394 -30.25 35.17 -42.40
N LYS A 395 -30.28 33.86 -42.24
CA LYS A 395 -29.87 33.20 -41.01
C LYS A 395 -28.81 32.15 -41.30
N GLN A 396 -27.61 32.35 -40.78
CA GLN A 396 -26.61 31.30 -40.69
C GLN A 396 -26.39 30.94 -39.23
N THR A 397 -26.49 29.66 -38.90
CA THR A 397 -26.21 29.12 -37.57
C THR A 397 -25.17 28.03 -37.71
N SER A 398 -24.09 28.10 -36.94
CA SER A 398 -23.06 27.08 -36.90
C SER A 398 -22.83 26.68 -35.44
N ASN A 399 -23.12 25.43 -35.12
CA ASN A 399 -22.85 24.84 -33.82
C ASN A 399 -21.71 23.83 -33.95
N LYS A 400 -20.78 23.84 -33.00
CA LYS A 400 -19.69 22.85 -32.92
C LYS A 400 -19.56 22.40 -31.48
N THR A 401 -19.67 21.10 -31.25
CA THR A 401 -19.45 20.48 -29.95
C THR A 401 -18.30 19.48 -30.06
N ASN A 402 -17.48 19.41 -29.01
CA ASN A 402 -16.40 18.44 -28.88
C ASN A 402 -16.52 17.79 -27.50
N LEU A 403 -16.55 16.47 -27.48
CA LEU A 403 -16.61 15.65 -26.27
C LEU A 403 -15.35 14.79 -26.23
N LEU A 404 -14.55 14.98 -25.19
CA LEU A 404 -13.40 14.14 -24.87
C LEU A 404 -13.63 13.53 -23.49
N ALA A 405 -13.63 12.20 -23.41
CA ALA A 405 -13.60 11.47 -22.15
C ALA A 405 -12.38 10.55 -22.13
N ASN A 406 -11.63 10.56 -21.03
CA ASN A 406 -10.39 9.78 -20.86
C ASN A 406 -10.40 8.96 -19.56
N PRO A 407 -11.40 8.08 -19.32
CA PRO A 407 -11.41 7.31 -18.09
C PRO A 407 -10.23 6.34 -18.04
N ARG A 408 -9.76 6.07 -16.82
CA ARG A 408 -8.67 5.15 -16.54
C ARG A 408 -9.09 4.19 -15.46
N ILE A 409 -8.83 2.90 -15.65
CA ILE A 409 -9.13 1.88 -14.64
C ILE A 409 -7.96 0.91 -14.50
N ARG A 410 -7.56 0.63 -13.26
CA ARG A 410 -6.59 -0.42 -12.93
C ARG A 410 -7.34 -1.69 -12.60
N VAL A 411 -7.01 -2.79 -13.28
CA VAL A 411 -7.69 -4.07 -13.15
C VAL A 411 -6.65 -5.19 -13.02
N LYS A 412 -6.95 -6.19 -12.19
CA LYS A 412 -6.14 -7.41 -12.09
C LYS A 412 -6.38 -8.30 -13.30
N SER A 413 -5.35 -9.03 -13.70
CA SER A 413 -5.43 -9.99 -14.79
C SER A 413 -6.49 -11.07 -14.49
N ARG A 414 -7.35 -11.34 -15.47
CA ARG A 414 -8.49 -12.28 -15.44
C ARG A 414 -9.65 -11.90 -14.54
N GLU A 415 -9.61 -10.75 -13.87
CA GLU A 415 -10.73 -10.21 -13.13
C GLU A 415 -11.55 -9.25 -14.00
N GLU A 416 -12.87 -9.28 -13.85
CA GLU A 416 -13.77 -8.34 -14.51
C GLU A 416 -13.92 -7.10 -13.64
N ALA A 417 -13.84 -5.93 -14.26
CA ALA A 417 -14.12 -4.66 -13.63
C ALA A 417 -15.09 -3.86 -14.48
N SER A 418 -16.00 -3.16 -13.81
CA SER A 418 -16.92 -2.25 -14.46
C SER A 418 -16.96 -0.92 -13.73
N PHE A 419 -17.17 0.16 -14.50
CA PHE A 419 -17.43 1.48 -13.93
C PHE A 419 -18.45 2.20 -14.80
N LEU A 420 -19.21 3.08 -14.15
CA LEU A 420 -20.21 3.93 -14.78
C LEU A 420 -20.00 5.37 -14.32
N ILE A 421 -19.87 6.29 -15.25
CA ILE A 421 -19.75 7.73 -15.01
C ILE A 421 -20.91 8.40 -15.73
N GLY A 422 -21.89 8.90 -15.00
CA GLY A 422 -23.10 9.44 -15.61
C GLY A 422 -24.19 9.78 -14.60
N ASP A 423 -25.36 10.11 -15.13
CA ASP A 423 -26.56 10.48 -14.39
C ASP A 423 -27.61 9.38 -14.48
N LYS A 424 -28.44 9.26 -13.43
CA LYS A 424 -29.63 8.40 -13.44
C LYS A 424 -30.85 9.23 -13.76
N VAL A 425 -31.42 9.02 -14.93
CA VAL A 425 -32.56 9.80 -15.43
C VAL A 425 -33.87 9.06 -15.11
N PRO A 426 -34.82 9.68 -14.38
CA PRO A 426 -36.10 9.08 -14.10
C PRO A 426 -37.01 9.09 -15.35
N VAL A 427 -37.61 7.95 -15.64
CA VAL A 427 -38.63 7.74 -16.67
C VAL A 427 -39.92 7.33 -15.97
N ILE A 428 -40.92 8.19 -16.06
CA ILE A 428 -42.23 7.97 -15.46
C ILE A 428 -43.06 7.14 -16.44
N THR A 429 -43.49 5.96 -16.02
CA THR A 429 -44.38 5.07 -16.77
C THR A 429 -45.75 5.07 -16.10
N THR A 430 -46.81 5.37 -16.85
CA THR A 430 -48.18 5.32 -16.34
C THR A 430 -48.87 4.05 -16.80
N THR A 431 -49.28 3.19 -15.87
CA THR A 431 -50.13 2.01 -16.17
C THR A 431 -51.57 2.31 -15.79
N ILE A 432 -52.49 2.13 -16.74
CA ILE A 432 -53.94 2.28 -16.54
C ILE A 432 -54.52 0.87 -16.32
N GLY A 433 -55.13 0.62 -15.16
CA GLY A 433 -55.81 -0.65 -14.90
C GLY A 433 -57.14 -0.73 -15.66
N GLU A 434 -57.43 -1.86 -16.30
CA GLU A 434 -58.59 -2.02 -17.21
C GLU A 434 -59.97 -1.88 -16.53
N SER A 435 -60.05 -1.96 -15.20
CA SER A 435 -61.33 -2.00 -14.46
C SER A 435 -61.54 -0.86 -13.44
N SER A 436 -60.56 0.01 -13.23
CA SER A 436 -60.73 1.21 -12.39
C SER A 436 -59.94 2.35 -12.99
N ASN A 437 -60.50 3.56 -13.03
CA ASN A 437 -59.86 4.80 -13.48
C ASN A 437 -58.66 5.25 -12.59
N PHE A 438 -57.94 4.31 -11.98
CA PHE A 438 -56.73 4.54 -11.23
C PHE A 438 -55.53 4.60 -12.18
N ILE A 439 -54.85 5.75 -12.20
CA ILE A 439 -53.59 5.95 -12.90
C ILE A 439 -52.49 5.67 -11.88
N ALA A 440 -51.76 4.57 -12.06
CA ALA A 440 -50.56 4.29 -11.27
C ALA A 440 -49.32 4.81 -12.03
N GLU A 441 -48.55 5.68 -11.40
CA GLU A 441 -47.26 6.15 -11.91
C GLU A 441 -46.14 5.33 -11.28
N SER A 442 -45.26 4.77 -12.13
CA SER A 442 -44.06 4.06 -11.72
C SER A 442 -42.84 4.80 -12.26
N VAL A 443 -41.87 5.10 -11.41
CA VAL A 443 -40.63 5.79 -11.79
C VAL A 443 -39.54 4.75 -11.97
N ASN A 444 -39.05 4.59 -13.20
CA ASN A 444 -37.89 3.74 -13.52
C ASN A 444 -36.67 4.63 -13.79
N TYR A 445 -35.49 4.28 -13.29
CA TYR A 445 -34.27 5.04 -13.55
C TYR A 445 -33.45 4.40 -14.66
N LEU A 446 -33.05 5.19 -15.65
CA LEU A 446 -32.13 4.77 -16.70
C LEU A 446 -30.76 5.41 -16.48
N ASP A 447 -29.71 4.61 -16.55
CA ASP A 447 -28.34 5.09 -16.46
C ASP A 447 -27.92 5.73 -17.79
N VAL A 448 -27.49 7.00 -17.75
CA VAL A 448 -27.01 7.75 -18.92
C VAL A 448 -25.60 8.26 -18.65
N GLY A 449 -24.65 7.90 -19.50
CA GLY A 449 -23.25 8.32 -19.39
C GLY A 449 -22.29 7.31 -20.01
N LEU A 450 -21.12 7.16 -19.42
CA LEU A 450 -20.05 6.28 -19.86
C LEU A 450 -20.02 5.02 -19.00
N LYS A 451 -20.42 3.89 -19.57
CA LYS A 451 -20.34 2.58 -18.94
C LYS A 451 -19.27 1.74 -19.62
N VAL A 452 -18.36 1.20 -18.82
CA VAL A 452 -17.27 0.34 -19.29
C VAL A 452 -17.26 -0.92 -18.46
N GLU A 453 -17.22 -2.06 -19.14
CA GLU A 453 -17.01 -3.40 -18.58
C GLU A 453 -15.76 -3.96 -19.26
N VAL A 454 -14.75 -4.35 -18.49
CA VAL A 454 -13.44 -4.78 -18.99
C VAL A 454 -12.95 -6.00 -18.24
N LYS A 455 -12.33 -6.93 -18.97
CA LYS A 455 -11.63 -8.09 -18.43
C LYS A 455 -10.29 -8.25 -19.17
N PRO A 456 -9.18 -7.76 -18.60
CA PRO A 456 -7.86 -7.93 -19.19
C PRO A 456 -7.23 -9.26 -18.80
N GLU A 457 -6.35 -9.78 -19.64
CA GLU A 457 -5.51 -10.94 -19.39
C GLU A 457 -4.09 -10.63 -19.88
N VAL A 458 -3.12 -10.63 -18.97
CA VAL A 458 -1.70 -10.38 -19.26
C VAL A 458 -0.99 -11.68 -19.57
N ASN A 459 -0.36 -11.73 -20.74
CA ASN A 459 0.47 -12.86 -21.17
C ASN A 459 1.95 -12.65 -20.79
N LYS A 460 2.74 -13.73 -20.86
CA LYS A 460 4.19 -13.71 -20.63
C LYS A 460 4.93 -12.76 -21.58
N ASP A 461 4.46 -12.63 -22.81
CA ASP A 461 5.08 -11.81 -23.87
C ASP A 461 4.73 -10.32 -23.79
N LYS A 462 4.30 -9.82 -22.61
CA LYS A 462 3.86 -8.42 -22.40
C LYS A 462 2.72 -7.95 -23.31
N GLN A 463 1.93 -8.90 -23.79
CA GLN A 463 0.69 -8.62 -24.49
C GLN A 463 -0.48 -8.70 -23.52
N VAL A 464 -1.46 -7.83 -23.70
CA VAL A 464 -2.70 -7.78 -22.92
C VAL A 464 -3.86 -8.11 -23.84
N LYS A 465 -4.51 -9.23 -23.58
CA LYS A 465 -5.80 -9.56 -24.18
C LYS A 465 -6.89 -8.88 -23.37
N ILE A 466 -7.79 -8.13 -24.02
CA ILE A 466 -8.81 -7.33 -23.36
C ILE A 466 -10.15 -7.70 -23.96
N ALA A 467 -11.06 -8.25 -23.15
CA ALA A 467 -12.48 -8.26 -23.46
C ALA A 467 -13.08 -6.96 -22.92
N ILE A 468 -13.65 -6.13 -23.80
CA ILE A 468 -14.21 -4.84 -23.45
C ILE A 468 -15.62 -4.69 -24.00
N LYS A 469 -16.51 -4.14 -23.18
CA LYS A 469 -17.81 -3.63 -23.56
C LYS A 469 -17.92 -2.19 -23.07
N LEU A 470 -18.06 -1.29 -24.02
CA LEU A 470 -18.10 0.15 -23.84
C LEU A 470 -19.44 0.67 -24.34
N GLU A 471 -20.12 1.46 -23.51
CA GLU A 471 -21.38 2.11 -23.83
C GLU A 471 -21.27 3.60 -23.45
N VAL A 472 -21.52 4.46 -24.43
CA VAL A 472 -21.56 5.91 -24.27
C VAL A 472 -22.98 6.37 -24.58
N SER A 473 -23.64 6.90 -23.57
CA SER A 473 -25.00 7.42 -23.67
C SER A 473 -25.09 8.88 -23.26
N ASN A 474 -25.94 9.63 -23.97
CA ASN A 474 -26.18 11.04 -23.71
C ASN A 474 -27.65 11.39 -23.91
N ILE A 475 -28.15 12.37 -23.13
CA ILE A 475 -29.51 12.90 -23.32
C ILE A 475 -29.51 13.74 -24.60
N ALA A 476 -30.15 13.23 -25.65
CA ALA A 476 -30.20 13.89 -26.95
C ALA A 476 -31.30 14.95 -27.03
N LYS A 477 -32.45 14.69 -26.39
CA LYS A 477 -33.59 15.63 -26.37
C LYS A 477 -34.52 15.36 -25.20
N GLU A 478 -35.00 16.43 -24.57
CA GLU A 478 -36.10 16.38 -23.61
C GLU A 478 -37.41 16.67 -24.34
N ILE A 479 -38.38 15.79 -24.19
CA ILE A 479 -39.69 15.89 -24.82
C ILE A 479 -40.73 16.07 -23.71
N PRO A 480 -41.31 17.27 -23.55
CA PRO A 480 -42.38 17.47 -22.59
C PRO A 480 -43.64 16.73 -23.05
N THR A 481 -44.22 15.94 -22.14
CA THR A 481 -45.49 15.22 -22.33
C THR A 481 -46.50 15.70 -21.28
N ARG A 482 -47.78 15.33 -21.44
CA ARG A 482 -48.84 15.70 -20.49
C ARG A 482 -48.59 15.22 -19.06
N ASN A 483 -47.79 14.15 -18.90
CA ASN A 483 -47.57 13.45 -17.63
C ASN A 483 -46.11 13.56 -17.16
N GLY A 484 -45.30 14.46 -17.75
CA GLY A 484 -43.89 14.67 -17.35
C GLY A 484 -42.92 14.81 -18.52
N LEU A 485 -41.62 14.83 -18.22
CA LEU A 485 -40.54 14.88 -19.21
C LEU A 485 -40.15 13.46 -19.62
N VAL A 486 -40.12 13.18 -20.92
CA VAL A 486 -39.51 11.95 -21.46
C VAL A 486 -38.23 12.29 -22.21
N TYR A 487 -37.24 11.41 -22.15
CA TYR A 487 -35.89 11.69 -22.64
C TYR A 487 -35.58 10.79 -23.83
N GLN A 488 -35.11 11.39 -24.93
CA GLN A 488 -34.49 10.67 -26.02
C GLN A 488 -33.01 10.45 -25.66
N ILE A 489 -32.60 9.20 -25.46
CA ILE A 489 -31.22 8.83 -25.12
C ILE A 489 -30.52 8.40 -26.41
N GLY A 490 -29.41 9.06 -26.75
CA GLY A 490 -28.49 8.56 -27.77
C GLY A 490 -27.51 7.60 -27.13
N THR A 491 -27.34 6.39 -27.70
CA THR A 491 -26.41 5.37 -27.19
C THR A 491 -25.44 4.94 -28.28
N ARG A 492 -24.20 4.69 -27.90
CA ARG A 492 -23.11 4.22 -28.78
C ARG A 492 -22.39 3.10 -28.06
N ASN A 493 -22.52 1.88 -28.60
CA ASN A 493 -22.07 0.67 -27.91
C ASN A 493 -21.05 -0.07 -28.78
N ALA A 494 -19.96 -0.52 -28.14
CA ALA A 494 -18.92 -1.33 -28.75
C ALA A 494 -18.61 -2.51 -27.81
N SER A 495 -18.59 -3.73 -28.35
CA SER A 495 -18.23 -4.94 -27.61
C SER A 495 -17.27 -5.76 -28.45
N THR A 496 -16.07 -6.03 -27.94
CA THR A 496 -15.03 -6.74 -28.68
C THR A 496 -14.01 -7.38 -27.75
N THR A 497 -13.21 -8.29 -28.29
CA THR A 497 -12.02 -8.83 -27.65
C THR A 497 -10.82 -8.60 -28.56
N LEU A 498 -9.76 -8.03 -28.00
CA LEU A 498 -8.55 -7.64 -28.73
C LEU A 498 -7.30 -7.97 -27.93
N GLN A 499 -6.15 -7.98 -28.60
CA GLN A 499 -4.85 -8.24 -27.99
C GLN A 499 -3.87 -7.16 -28.44
N LEU A 500 -3.24 -6.50 -27.49
CA LEU A 500 -2.36 -5.34 -27.70
C LEU A 500 -1.07 -5.50 -26.92
N HIS A 501 -0.01 -4.86 -27.38
CA HIS A 501 1.22 -4.71 -26.61
C HIS A 501 1.05 -3.65 -25.51
N ASP A 502 1.90 -3.73 -24.49
CA ASP A 502 2.01 -2.70 -23.47
C ASP A 502 2.28 -1.31 -24.09
N GLY A 503 1.42 -0.33 -23.78
CA GLY A 503 1.50 1.03 -24.31
C GLY A 503 0.99 1.22 -25.75
N GLU A 504 0.52 0.16 -26.42
CA GLU A 504 -0.03 0.25 -27.78
C GLU A 504 -1.45 0.82 -27.78
N THR A 505 -1.65 1.93 -28.49
CA THR A 505 -2.98 2.52 -28.68
C THR A 505 -3.65 1.93 -29.91
N GLN A 506 -4.84 1.35 -29.73
CA GLN A 506 -5.63 0.79 -30.82
C GLN A 506 -7.01 1.44 -30.88
N MET A 507 -7.49 1.67 -32.11
CA MET A 507 -8.88 2.07 -32.34
C MET A 507 -9.81 0.87 -32.19
N LEU A 508 -10.74 0.95 -31.24
CA LEU A 508 -11.80 -0.02 -31.02
C LEU A 508 -12.87 0.06 -32.10
N ALA A 509 -13.33 1.28 -32.36
CA ALA A 509 -14.41 1.57 -33.29
C ALA A 509 -14.39 3.06 -33.67
N GLY A 510 -14.94 3.38 -34.84
CA GLY A 510 -15.16 4.74 -35.29
C GLY A 510 -16.37 4.83 -36.20
N LEU A 511 -17.04 5.99 -36.20
CA LEU A 511 -18.18 6.28 -37.06
C LEU A 511 -18.09 7.72 -37.53
N ILE A 512 -18.24 7.91 -38.84
CA ILE A 512 -18.34 9.23 -39.48
C ILE A 512 -19.70 9.28 -40.15
N ARG A 513 -20.51 10.29 -39.79
CA ARG A 513 -21.82 10.56 -40.38
C ARG A 513 -21.83 11.97 -40.96
N ASP A 514 -22.24 12.12 -42.22
CA ASP A 514 -22.44 13.42 -42.88
C ASP A 514 -23.87 13.44 -43.47
N ASP A 515 -24.77 14.17 -42.82
CA ASP A 515 -26.17 14.32 -43.22
C ASP A 515 -26.36 15.71 -43.84
N ILE A 516 -26.66 15.74 -45.14
CA ILE A 516 -26.93 16.98 -45.88
C ILE A 516 -28.39 17.00 -46.31
N LYS A 517 -29.13 18.00 -45.86
CA LYS A 517 -30.53 18.24 -46.20
C LYS A 517 -30.68 19.63 -46.80
N SER A 518 -31.07 19.69 -48.06
CA SER A 518 -31.43 20.95 -48.73
C SER A 518 -32.94 20.95 -49.00
N SER A 519 -33.63 22.01 -48.60
CA SER A 519 -35.03 22.23 -48.96
C SER A 519 -35.23 23.65 -49.45
N ALA A 520 -35.92 23.80 -50.56
CA ALA A 520 -36.26 25.09 -51.14
C ALA A 520 -37.78 25.23 -51.26
N THR A 521 -38.32 26.36 -50.78
CA THR A 521 -39.70 26.78 -51.05
C THR A 521 -39.64 27.94 -52.02
N HIS A 522 -40.42 27.93 -53.10
CA HIS A 522 -40.32 28.98 -54.11
C HIS A 522 -41.67 29.29 -54.76
N LEU A 523 -41.86 30.51 -55.24
CA LEU A 523 -43.06 30.90 -55.97
C LEU A 523 -43.14 30.11 -57.29
N PRO A 524 -44.27 29.46 -57.62
CA PRO A 524 -44.41 28.72 -58.88
C PRO A 524 -44.17 29.66 -60.07
N GLY A 525 -43.43 29.18 -61.08
CA GLY A 525 -42.98 29.99 -62.23
C GLY A 525 -41.68 30.75 -61.93
N PHE A 526 -41.72 31.74 -61.05
CA PHE A 526 -40.60 32.67 -60.80
C PHE A 526 -39.42 32.05 -60.04
N GLY A 527 -39.67 31.00 -59.25
CA GLY A 527 -38.65 30.32 -58.45
C GLY A 527 -37.58 29.56 -59.24
N LYS A 528 -37.84 29.25 -60.52
CA LYS A 528 -36.95 28.42 -61.37
C LYS A 528 -36.11 29.24 -62.36
N ILE A 529 -36.27 30.56 -62.40
CA ILE A 529 -35.52 31.42 -63.33
C ILE A 529 -34.04 31.40 -62.91
N PRO A 530 -33.09 31.06 -63.80
CA PRO A 530 -31.68 31.14 -63.46
C PRO A 530 -31.30 32.58 -63.09
N LEU A 531 -30.37 32.75 -62.13
CA LEU A 531 -29.97 34.04 -61.54
C LEU A 531 -31.04 34.74 -60.67
N LEU A 532 -32.26 34.93 -61.19
CA LEU A 532 -33.33 35.70 -60.54
C LEU A 532 -34.19 34.88 -59.56
N GLY A 533 -34.24 33.56 -59.71
CA GLY A 533 -35.06 32.67 -58.88
C GLY A 533 -34.70 32.70 -57.39
N ARG A 534 -33.48 33.12 -57.04
CA ARG A 534 -33.03 33.30 -55.63
C ARG A 534 -33.77 34.43 -54.91
N LEU A 535 -34.32 35.41 -55.63
CA LEU A 535 -35.14 36.50 -55.06
C LEU A 535 -36.58 36.05 -54.77
N PHE A 536 -37.02 34.94 -55.39
CA PHE A 536 -38.37 34.39 -55.29
C PHE A 536 -38.42 32.99 -54.64
N SER A 537 -37.34 32.64 -53.93
CA SER A 537 -37.21 31.36 -53.23
C SER A 537 -36.62 31.58 -51.84
N ASN A 538 -36.95 30.65 -50.94
CA ASN A 538 -36.43 30.53 -49.59
C ASN A 538 -35.79 29.14 -49.47
N THR A 539 -34.46 29.12 -49.33
CA THR A 539 -33.65 27.91 -49.26
C THR A 539 -33.18 27.68 -47.84
N THR A 540 -33.25 26.43 -47.38
CA THR A 540 -32.75 26.00 -46.08
C THR A 540 -31.85 24.80 -46.31
N ASP A 541 -30.56 25.01 -46.07
CA ASP A 541 -29.53 23.98 -46.14
C ASP A 541 -29.09 23.64 -44.71
N SER A 542 -29.25 22.38 -44.32
CA SER A 542 -28.78 21.82 -43.06
C SER A 542 -27.70 20.79 -43.37
N LYS A 543 -26.52 20.97 -42.79
CA LYS A 543 -25.43 20.00 -42.85
C LYS A 543 -25.00 19.63 -41.44
N ASN A 544 -25.16 18.36 -41.09
CA ASN A 544 -24.83 17.81 -39.79
C ASN A 544 -23.73 16.76 -39.96
N LYS A 545 -22.56 17.01 -39.37
CA LYS A 545 -21.41 16.12 -39.45
C LYS A 545 -21.02 15.65 -38.05
N SER A 546 -21.03 14.34 -37.82
CA SER A 546 -20.66 13.71 -36.56
C SER A 546 -19.54 12.71 -36.78
N GLU A 547 -18.48 12.82 -35.98
CA GLU A 547 -17.32 11.92 -36.00
C GLU A 547 -17.11 11.41 -34.57
N ILE A 548 -17.08 10.08 -34.39
CA ILE A 548 -16.71 9.45 -33.14
C ILE A 548 -15.56 8.48 -33.35
N VAL A 549 -14.60 8.49 -32.42
CA VAL A 549 -13.47 7.57 -32.35
C VAL A 549 -13.33 7.06 -30.93
N LEU A 550 -13.20 5.74 -30.80
CA LEU A 550 -13.01 5.03 -29.53
C LEU A 550 -11.62 4.40 -29.56
N LEU A 551 -10.76 4.78 -28.62
CA LEU A 551 -9.39 4.29 -28.50
C LEU A 551 -9.20 3.57 -27.15
N ILE A 552 -8.30 2.59 -27.13
CA ILE A 552 -7.85 1.94 -25.92
C ILE A 552 -6.33 1.81 -25.92
N THR A 553 -5.72 2.01 -24.76
CA THR A 553 -4.29 1.79 -24.54
C THR A 553 -4.09 1.05 -23.22
N PRO A 554 -3.63 -0.22 -23.22
CA PRO A 554 -3.25 -0.89 -21.99
C PRO A 554 -1.87 -0.45 -21.53
N ARG A 555 -1.70 -0.36 -20.21
CA ARG A 555 -0.42 -0.14 -19.54
C ARG A 555 -0.23 -1.16 -18.44
N ILE A 556 0.76 -2.03 -18.56
CA ILE A 556 1.06 -3.05 -17.56
C ILE A 556 1.72 -2.37 -16.35
N VAL A 557 1.06 -2.40 -15.20
CA VAL A 557 1.61 -1.90 -13.93
C VAL A 557 2.40 -2.97 -13.21
N ARG A 558 1.87 -4.20 -13.22
CA ARG A 558 2.56 -5.39 -12.71
C ARG A 558 2.62 -6.44 -13.81
N PRO A 559 3.82 -6.84 -14.26
CA PRO A 559 3.97 -7.82 -15.33
C PRO A 559 3.55 -9.22 -14.88
N TYR A 560 3.54 -10.14 -15.84
CA TYR A 560 3.41 -11.57 -15.55
C TYR A 560 4.62 -12.05 -14.75
N ALA A 561 4.38 -12.46 -13.49
CA ALA A 561 5.42 -13.01 -12.63
C ALA A 561 5.75 -14.44 -13.08
N VAL A 562 7.04 -14.68 -13.34
CA VAL A 562 7.58 -16.01 -13.60
C VAL A 562 8.48 -16.34 -12.42
N PRO A 563 8.35 -17.52 -11.79
CA PRO A 563 9.21 -17.87 -10.66
C PRO A 563 10.65 -18.03 -11.14
N ALA A 564 11.63 -17.89 -10.25
CA ALA A 564 13.03 -18.03 -10.65
C ALA A 564 13.31 -19.46 -11.16
N PRO A 565 14.23 -19.65 -12.14
CA PRO A 565 14.48 -20.96 -12.74
C PRO A 565 14.81 -22.09 -11.74
N HIS A 566 15.51 -21.77 -10.66
CA HIS A 566 15.88 -22.74 -9.61
C HIS A 566 14.69 -23.18 -8.72
N VAL A 567 13.57 -22.47 -8.80
CA VAL A 567 12.31 -22.82 -8.12
C VAL A 567 11.34 -23.47 -9.10
N GLN A 568 11.49 -23.20 -10.41
CA GLN A 568 10.73 -23.87 -11.47
C GLN A 568 11.04 -25.37 -11.56
N GLU A 569 12.30 -25.72 -11.37
CA GLU A 569 12.77 -27.11 -11.37
C GLU A 569 13.57 -27.38 -10.11
N PHE A 570 13.12 -28.36 -9.32
CA PHE A 570 13.88 -28.88 -8.20
C PHE A 570 13.63 -30.37 -8.04
N ILE A 571 14.62 -31.06 -7.51
CA ILE A 571 14.52 -32.48 -7.18
C ILE A 571 13.51 -32.63 -6.05
N SER A 572 12.49 -33.46 -6.24
CA SER A 572 11.44 -33.72 -5.24
C SER A 572 11.55 -35.11 -4.59
N GLY A 573 12.61 -35.85 -4.90
CA GLY A 573 12.89 -37.17 -4.34
C GLY A 573 12.42 -38.32 -5.23
N THR A 574 12.10 -39.45 -4.61
CA THR A 574 11.58 -40.66 -5.28
C THR A 574 10.12 -40.87 -4.91
N GLY A 575 9.41 -41.76 -5.63
CA GLY A 575 8.02 -42.10 -5.28
C GLY A 575 7.82 -42.62 -3.84
N ASN A 576 8.89 -43.08 -3.17
CA ASN A 576 8.85 -43.57 -1.80
C ASN A 576 9.36 -42.58 -0.75
N GLN A 577 10.11 -41.55 -1.16
CA GLN A 577 10.76 -40.60 -0.26
C GLN A 577 10.84 -39.21 -0.87
N VAL A 578 10.18 -38.25 -0.25
CA VAL A 578 10.24 -36.83 -0.62
C VAL A 578 11.55 -36.24 -0.09
N THR A 579 12.37 -35.69 -0.98
CA THR A 579 13.64 -35.03 -0.60
C THR A 579 14.04 -34.00 -1.64
N THR A 580 14.56 -32.86 -1.17
CA THR A 580 15.16 -31.85 -2.04
C THR A 580 16.62 -32.15 -2.38
N LYS A 581 17.19 -33.19 -1.78
CA LYS A 581 18.57 -33.62 -1.99
C LYS A 581 18.62 -34.84 -2.93
N PRO A 582 19.46 -34.78 -3.98
CA PRO A 582 19.71 -35.93 -4.85
C PRO A 582 20.42 -37.05 -4.09
N LEU A 583 20.07 -38.31 -4.37
CA LEU A 583 20.86 -39.46 -3.97
C LEU A 583 22.00 -39.65 -4.98
N ARG A 584 23.08 -38.87 -4.82
CA ARG A 584 24.31 -38.95 -5.64
C ARG A 584 25.52 -39.01 -4.72
N LEU A 585 26.58 -39.66 -5.19
CA LEU A 585 27.91 -39.50 -4.61
C LEU A 585 28.52 -38.26 -5.25
N ASP A 586 28.97 -37.30 -4.46
CA ASP A 586 29.59 -36.09 -4.98
C ASP A 586 30.98 -36.40 -5.53
N ASP A 587 31.17 -36.18 -6.83
CA ASP A 587 32.49 -36.21 -7.48
C ASP A 587 33.24 -34.90 -7.18
N HIS A 588 34.52 -35.00 -6.86
CA HIS A 588 35.33 -33.94 -6.25
C HIS A 588 35.55 -32.68 -7.11
N SER A 589 35.05 -32.64 -8.33
CA SER A 589 35.38 -31.59 -9.28
C SER A 589 34.67 -30.24 -9.04
N ASN A 590 33.69 -30.12 -8.13
CA ASN A 590 32.86 -28.89 -8.03
C ASN A 590 32.43 -28.41 -6.63
N TYR A 591 33.08 -28.83 -5.53
CA TYR A 591 32.71 -28.30 -4.21
C TYR A 591 33.40 -26.96 -3.93
N SER A 592 32.74 -25.83 -4.25
CA SER A 592 32.99 -24.54 -3.59
C SER A 592 31.81 -24.22 -2.66
N PRO A 593 32.00 -24.04 -1.35
CA PRO A 593 30.91 -23.75 -0.41
C PRO A 593 30.43 -22.29 -0.47
N TYR A 594 30.83 -21.52 -1.49
CA TYR A 594 30.32 -20.17 -1.76
C TYR A 594 29.79 -20.13 -3.20
N PRO A 595 28.70 -19.37 -3.48
CA PRO A 595 28.45 -18.96 -4.85
C PRO A 595 29.67 -18.15 -5.29
N GLN A 596 30.47 -18.72 -6.20
CA GLN A 596 31.47 -17.94 -6.91
C GLN A 596 30.71 -16.79 -7.55
N LYS A 597 31.05 -15.55 -7.18
CA LYS A 597 30.70 -14.39 -8.01
C LYS A 597 31.09 -14.79 -9.42
N MET A 598 30.13 -14.82 -10.32
CA MET A 598 30.39 -14.87 -11.76
C MET A 598 31.45 -13.80 -12.02
N VAL A 599 32.69 -14.24 -12.26
CA VAL A 599 33.70 -13.37 -12.82
C VAL A 599 33.16 -13.09 -14.21
N ASN A 600 32.63 -11.89 -14.40
CA ASN A 600 32.43 -11.36 -15.73
C ASN A 600 33.83 -11.23 -16.36
N GLU A 601 34.35 -12.32 -16.93
CA GLU A 601 35.34 -12.25 -17.99
C GLU A 601 34.62 -11.66 -19.21
N VAL A 602 34.44 -10.34 -19.18
CA VAL A 602 34.28 -9.58 -20.40
C VAL A 602 35.66 -9.57 -21.03
N ASN A 603 35.86 -10.50 -21.97
CA ASN A 603 36.95 -10.45 -22.92
C ASN A 603 36.97 -9.04 -23.54
N GLU A 604 38.12 -8.38 -23.37
CA GLU A 604 38.44 -7.09 -23.94
C GLU A 604 38.16 -7.07 -25.44
N LYS A 605 37.48 -6.01 -25.89
CA LYS A 605 37.82 -5.29 -27.12
C LYS A 605 37.15 -3.92 -27.10
N SER A 606 37.92 -2.92 -26.68
CA SER A 606 37.69 -1.53 -27.06
C SER A 606 39.02 -0.95 -27.56
N PRO A 607 39.02 -0.24 -28.70
CA PRO A 607 40.23 0.15 -29.39
C PRO A 607 40.90 1.37 -28.76
N ASN A 608 42.21 1.44 -28.95
CA ASN A 608 43.11 2.55 -28.67
C ASN A 608 42.53 3.92 -29.06
N PHE A 609 42.68 4.89 -28.16
CA PHE A 609 43.07 6.25 -28.52
C PHE A 609 44.13 6.75 -27.56
N GLU A 610 45.31 7.02 -28.12
CA GLU A 610 46.45 7.68 -27.48
C GLU A 610 46.23 9.19 -27.29
N ASN A 611 47.03 9.73 -26.34
CA ASN A 611 47.48 11.12 -26.15
C ASN A 611 46.50 12.06 -25.42
N ASN A 612 46.88 12.80 -24.37
CA ASN A 612 48.16 13.47 -24.11
C ASN A 612 48.42 13.65 -22.60
N GLU A 613 49.71 13.69 -22.27
CA GLU A 613 50.29 14.11 -21.01
C GLU A 613 49.85 15.52 -20.56
N GLN A 614 49.83 15.77 -19.24
CA GLN A 614 50.78 16.68 -18.57
C GLN A 614 50.41 16.99 -17.11
N PHE A 615 51.46 17.12 -16.29
CA PHE A 615 51.60 17.76 -14.97
C PHE A 615 51.53 16.94 -13.66
N LYS A 616 52.75 16.66 -13.16
CA LYS A 616 53.27 16.54 -11.77
C LYS A 616 52.59 17.55 -10.80
N GLN A 617 52.54 17.40 -9.47
CA GLN A 617 53.66 17.14 -8.55
C GLN A 617 53.18 17.03 -7.07
N ASN A 618 53.80 16.11 -6.31
CA ASN A 618 54.15 16.10 -4.87
C ASN A 618 53.21 16.64 -3.78
N SER A 619 52.98 15.82 -2.73
CA SER A 619 53.80 15.86 -1.49
C SER A 619 53.40 14.76 -0.49
N LEU A 620 54.39 13.93 -0.12
CA LEU A 620 54.46 13.19 1.14
C LEU A 620 54.87 14.17 2.25
N GLU A 621 54.30 14.03 3.45
CA GLU A 621 55.08 14.16 4.69
C GLU A 621 54.36 13.51 5.88
N SER A 622 55.09 12.58 6.49
CA SER A 622 54.84 11.87 7.74
C SER A 622 55.20 12.72 8.96
N SER A 623 54.80 12.21 10.15
CA SER A 623 55.40 12.34 11.50
C SER A 623 54.57 13.15 12.50
N ASN A 624 54.47 12.83 13.80
CA ASN A 624 54.73 11.64 14.63
C ASN A 624 54.33 12.04 16.07
N SER A 625 53.73 11.14 16.86
CA SER A 625 53.89 11.01 18.34
C SER A 625 53.45 12.21 19.26
N ASN A 626 53.08 12.08 20.54
CA ASN A 626 53.16 11.00 21.51
C ASN A 626 52.36 11.34 22.80
N SER A 627 52.17 10.28 23.60
CA SER A 627 52.18 10.22 25.08
C SER A 627 51.05 10.80 25.96
N ASN A 628 50.26 9.87 26.50
CA ASN A 628 50.13 9.49 27.93
C ASN A 628 50.19 10.56 29.04
N SER A 629 49.18 10.54 29.91
CA SER A 629 49.39 10.34 31.36
C SER A 629 48.10 9.97 32.10
N ASN A 630 48.16 8.85 32.83
CA ASN A 630 47.26 8.42 33.90
C ASN A 630 47.19 9.43 35.06
N SER A 631 46.04 9.49 35.75
CA SER A 631 46.01 9.50 37.23
C SER A 631 44.61 9.19 37.78
N ASN A 632 44.55 8.09 38.54
CA ASN A 632 43.53 7.75 39.54
C ASN A 632 43.36 8.85 40.60
N SER A 633 42.15 8.98 41.16
CA SER A 633 41.92 8.77 42.61
C SER A 633 40.45 8.91 43.02
N ASN A 634 40.00 7.89 43.76
CA ASN A 634 38.84 7.81 44.67
C ASN A 634 38.52 9.07 45.49
N SER A 635 37.24 9.27 45.86
CA SER A 635 36.70 8.83 47.17
C SER A 635 35.32 9.43 47.52
N ASN A 636 34.36 8.54 47.83
CA ASN A 636 33.43 8.54 48.98
C ASN A 636 32.81 9.84 49.53
N SER A 637 31.48 9.88 49.62
CA SER A 637 30.67 9.64 50.85
C SER A 637 29.42 10.53 51.03
N ASN A 638 28.28 9.85 51.16
CA ASN A 638 27.19 9.99 52.14
C ASN A 638 26.40 11.30 52.43
N SER A 639 25.08 11.17 52.18
CA SER A 639 23.95 11.15 53.15
C SER A 639 23.20 12.44 53.55
N ASN A 640 21.86 12.36 53.34
CA ASN A 640 20.73 12.78 54.19
C ASN A 640 20.55 14.27 54.55
N SER A 641 19.36 14.86 54.71
CA SER A 641 17.95 14.44 54.71
C SER A 641 17.08 15.69 54.98
N ASN A 642 15.83 15.74 54.46
CA ASN A 642 14.57 16.29 55.04
C ASN A 642 14.53 17.71 55.71
N SER A 643 13.48 18.53 55.67
CA SER A 643 12.03 18.37 55.46
C SER A 643 11.31 19.73 55.29
N ASN A 644 10.22 19.73 54.50
CA ASN A 644 8.90 20.41 54.60
C ASN A 644 8.69 21.72 55.38
N SER A 645 7.88 22.62 54.78
CA SER A 645 6.59 23.09 55.37
C SER A 645 5.67 23.77 54.34
N ASN A 646 4.37 23.68 54.63
CA ASN A 646 3.15 23.91 53.83
C ASN A 646 2.75 25.39 53.56
N SER A 647 1.92 25.64 52.54
CA SER A 647 0.47 25.90 52.73
C SER A 647 -0.32 26.40 51.48
N ASN A 648 -1.52 25.82 51.34
CA ASN A 648 -2.82 26.33 50.85
C ASN A 648 -3.26 26.33 49.36
N TYR A 649 -4.18 25.38 49.11
CA TYR A 649 -5.27 25.16 48.14
C TYR A 649 -5.87 26.31 47.30
N VAL A 650 -6.14 26.02 46.00
CA VAL A 650 -7.46 25.88 45.29
C VAL A 650 -7.13 25.16 43.96
N GLY A 651 -7.52 23.91 43.67
CA GLY A 651 -8.87 23.49 43.27
C GLY A 651 -8.86 22.90 41.86
N GLY A 652 -8.37 21.65 41.73
CA GLY A 652 -8.29 20.89 40.48
C GLY A 652 -7.66 19.52 40.75
N GLY A 653 -8.29 18.73 41.62
CA GLY A 653 -7.78 17.42 42.02
C GLY A 653 -7.65 16.50 40.81
N SER A 654 -6.41 16.20 40.41
CA SER A 654 -6.15 15.21 39.36
C SER A 654 -6.44 13.83 39.94
N THR A 655 -7.59 13.26 39.59
CA THR A 655 -7.92 11.88 39.97
C THR A 655 -7.07 10.93 39.14
N ALA A 656 -6.25 10.14 39.82
CA ALA A 656 -5.35 9.20 39.21
C ALA A 656 -6.06 7.84 39.04
N GLN A 657 -6.32 7.38 37.80
CA GLN A 657 -6.96 6.08 37.54
C GLN A 657 -5.92 5.00 37.29
N PHE A 658 -6.05 3.90 38.04
CA PHE A 658 -5.22 2.71 37.91
C PHE A 658 -6.06 1.49 37.62
N GLN A 659 -5.52 0.59 36.79
CA GLN A 659 -6.11 -0.70 36.51
C GLN A 659 -5.11 -1.79 36.89
N LEU A 660 -5.56 -2.79 37.65
CA LEU A 660 -4.82 -4.02 37.89
C LEU A 660 -5.32 -5.07 36.91
N SER A 661 -4.40 -5.72 36.21
CA SER A 661 -4.69 -6.83 35.30
C SER A 661 -3.89 -8.06 35.71
N GLY A 662 -4.56 -9.20 35.83
CA GLY A 662 -3.95 -10.44 36.32
C GLY A 662 -4.79 -11.66 35.95
N PRO A 663 -4.31 -12.89 36.28
CA PRO A 663 -5.03 -14.12 35.98
C PRO A 663 -6.32 -14.23 36.80
N ASN A 664 -7.37 -14.77 36.18
CA ASN A 664 -8.71 -14.88 36.79
C ASN A 664 -8.81 -15.97 37.87
N ILE A 665 -7.80 -16.85 37.98
CA ILE A 665 -7.77 -17.97 38.94
C ILE A 665 -6.36 -18.02 39.54
N ILE A 666 -6.28 -17.90 40.87
CA ILE A 666 -5.03 -18.00 41.64
C ILE A 666 -5.06 -19.34 42.38
N THR A 667 -4.03 -20.16 42.23
CA THR A 667 -3.94 -21.47 42.89
C THR A 667 -2.86 -21.48 43.97
N ARG A 668 -3.06 -22.31 45.01
CA ARG A 668 -2.12 -22.42 46.14
C ARG A 668 -0.72 -22.84 45.65
N GLY A 669 0.32 -22.22 46.21
CA GLY A 669 1.71 -22.53 45.88
C GLY A 669 2.23 -21.96 44.56
N GLN A 670 1.37 -21.33 43.75
CA GLN A 670 1.77 -20.70 42.50
C GLN A 670 2.12 -19.23 42.66
N GLU A 671 3.04 -18.78 41.80
CA GLU A 671 3.29 -17.36 41.58
C GLU A 671 2.32 -16.83 40.52
N PHE A 672 1.77 -15.65 40.74
CA PHE A 672 0.96 -14.94 39.76
C PHE A 672 1.41 -13.49 39.67
N THR A 673 1.28 -12.90 38.48
CA THR A 673 1.74 -11.53 38.22
C THR A 673 0.57 -10.62 37.92
N LEU A 674 0.54 -9.47 38.59
CA LEU A 674 -0.40 -8.38 38.36
C LEU A 674 0.32 -7.23 37.65
N ALA A 675 -0.24 -6.77 36.54
CA ALA A 675 0.19 -5.54 35.89
C ALA A 675 -0.54 -4.34 36.50
N LEU A 676 0.22 -3.38 37.02
CA LEU A 676 -0.30 -2.08 37.45
C LEU A 676 -0.27 -1.12 36.26
N ILE A 677 -1.43 -0.70 35.77
CA ILE A 677 -1.58 0.16 34.60
C ILE A 677 -2.01 1.55 35.06
N GLN A 678 -1.32 2.59 34.58
CA GLN A 678 -1.64 3.99 34.86
C GLN A 678 -2.12 4.72 33.61
N ASN A 679 -3.04 5.67 33.82
CA ASN A 679 -3.42 6.68 32.84
C ASN A 679 -3.45 8.09 33.46
N THR A 680 -2.31 8.56 33.98
CA THR A 680 -2.25 9.79 34.78
C THR A 680 -0.98 10.61 34.46
N PRO A 681 -0.99 11.95 34.68
CA PRO A 681 0.14 12.82 34.38
C PRO A 681 1.42 12.46 35.16
N SER A 682 2.57 13.04 34.77
CA SER A 682 3.81 12.88 35.52
C SER A 682 3.65 13.32 36.97
N PHE A 683 4.25 12.58 37.91
CA PHE A 683 4.28 12.93 39.33
C PHE A 683 5.64 12.65 39.95
N ARG A 684 5.97 13.40 41.01
CA ARG A 684 7.24 13.25 41.73
C ARG A 684 7.24 12.05 42.66
N THR A 685 6.17 11.84 43.41
CA THR A 685 6.05 10.67 44.28
C THR A 685 4.60 10.26 44.36
N MET A 686 4.36 8.96 44.27
CA MET A 686 3.07 8.37 44.53
C MET A 686 3.24 7.12 45.38
N SER A 687 2.55 7.07 46.52
CA SER A 687 2.52 5.91 47.40
C SER A 687 1.11 5.37 47.48
N PHE A 688 0.95 4.06 47.43
CA PHE A 688 -0.32 3.41 47.72
C PHE A 688 -0.13 2.09 48.45
N ASP A 689 -1.12 1.73 49.26
CA ASP A 689 -1.17 0.49 50.00
C ASP A 689 -1.94 -0.56 49.20
N LEU A 690 -1.25 -1.63 48.78
CA LEU A 690 -1.89 -2.81 48.23
C LEU A 690 -2.28 -3.74 49.38
N ASN A 691 -3.56 -3.75 49.73
CA ASN A 691 -4.08 -4.68 50.73
C ASN A 691 -4.19 -6.08 50.13
N HIS A 692 -3.48 -7.04 50.72
CA HIS A 692 -3.54 -8.45 50.36
C HIS A 692 -3.40 -9.29 51.63
N PRO A 693 -3.91 -10.53 51.66
CA PRO A 693 -3.81 -11.35 52.85
C PRO A 693 -2.35 -11.72 53.16
N ASN A 694 -2.07 -11.99 54.45
CA ASN A 694 -0.71 -12.14 54.98
C ASN A 694 0.04 -13.38 54.46
N ASP A 695 -0.68 -14.30 53.84
CA ASP A 695 -0.21 -15.53 53.20
C ASP A 695 0.26 -15.30 51.75
N TRP A 696 0.08 -14.09 51.20
CA TRP A 696 0.66 -13.68 49.92
C TRP A 696 1.97 -12.92 50.17
N GLU A 697 3.01 -13.30 49.42
CA GLU A 697 4.31 -12.66 49.47
C GLU A 697 4.62 -12.01 48.11
N LEU A 698 4.87 -10.70 48.08
CA LEU A 698 5.34 -10.02 46.88
C LEU A 698 6.81 -10.40 46.64
N THR A 699 7.07 -11.30 45.70
CA THR A 699 8.40 -11.86 45.44
C THR A 699 9.19 -11.07 44.42
N LYS A 700 8.51 -10.42 43.48
CA LYS A 700 9.18 -9.65 42.42
C LYS A 700 8.38 -8.43 42.03
N VAL A 701 9.07 -7.29 41.95
CA VAL A 701 8.55 -6.05 41.35
C VAL A 701 9.42 -5.74 40.15
N VAL A 702 8.84 -5.74 38.96
CA VAL A 702 9.52 -5.33 37.74
C VAL A 702 9.00 -3.96 37.35
N ASN A 703 9.86 -2.96 37.45
CA ASN A 703 9.55 -1.64 36.96
C ASN A 703 9.59 -1.63 35.42
N ILE A 704 8.53 -1.15 34.80
CA ILE A 704 8.43 -1.03 33.34
C ILE A 704 8.78 0.40 32.89
N VAL A 705 8.69 1.39 33.77
CA VAL A 705 9.03 2.78 33.45
C VAL A 705 10.46 3.10 33.93
N PRO A 706 11.44 3.31 33.03
CA PRO A 706 12.86 3.31 33.38
C PRO A 706 13.33 4.48 34.28
N THR A 707 12.49 5.49 34.51
CA THR A 707 12.81 6.67 35.35
C THR A 707 12.36 6.57 36.80
N SER A 708 11.59 5.53 37.17
CA SER A 708 11.07 5.40 38.53
C SER A 708 11.87 4.48 39.42
N GLN A 709 12.02 4.87 40.69
CA GLN A 709 12.41 3.93 41.75
C GLN A 709 11.14 3.47 42.44
N ILE A 710 11.01 2.15 42.61
CA ILE A 710 9.90 1.54 43.34
C ILE A 710 10.43 1.07 44.68
N GLU A 711 9.95 1.69 45.76
CA GLU A 711 10.19 1.23 47.12
C GLU A 711 9.02 0.39 47.59
N GLN A 712 9.35 -0.68 48.33
CA GLN A 712 8.41 -1.63 48.87
C GLN A 712 8.55 -1.67 50.39
N GLU A 713 7.46 -1.42 51.11
CA GLU A 713 7.41 -1.56 52.56
C GLU A 713 6.25 -2.47 52.96
N LYS A 714 6.51 -3.47 53.79
CA LYS A 714 5.43 -4.34 54.30
C LYS A 714 4.66 -3.60 55.39
N ASN A 715 3.34 -3.47 55.22
CA ASN A 715 2.47 -2.79 56.19
C ASN A 715 1.59 -3.83 56.93
N GLN A 716 0.80 -3.40 57.92
CA GLN A 716 -0.03 -4.31 58.74
C GLN A 716 -1.15 -5.04 57.96
N LYS A 717 -1.46 -4.64 56.73
CA LYS A 717 -2.59 -5.16 55.92
C LYS A 717 -2.20 -5.58 54.49
N GLY A 718 -0.90 -5.66 54.17
CA GLY A 718 -0.39 -5.90 52.82
C GLY A 718 0.96 -5.24 52.56
N THR A 719 1.12 -4.62 51.40
CA THR A 719 2.40 -4.03 50.95
C THR A 719 2.18 -2.62 50.41
N ARG A 720 2.94 -1.66 50.94
CA ARG A 720 3.02 -0.29 50.42
C ARG A 720 4.01 -0.24 49.28
N LEU A 721 3.60 0.35 48.16
CA LEU A 721 4.45 0.62 47.02
C LEU A 721 4.57 2.12 46.82
N THR A 722 5.80 2.61 46.73
CA THR A 722 6.11 4.02 46.53
C THR A 722 6.89 4.18 45.23
N PHE A 723 6.31 4.93 44.30
CA PHE A 723 6.87 5.24 42.99
C PHE A 723 7.41 6.66 43.01
N ASN A 724 8.71 6.81 42.73
CA ASN A 724 9.36 8.11 42.66
C ASN A 724 9.66 8.50 41.21
N ASN A 725 9.53 9.79 40.90
CA ASN A 725 9.90 10.49 39.67
C ASN A 725 9.35 9.86 38.38
N VAL A 726 8.05 9.57 38.36
CA VAL A 726 7.36 8.94 37.23
C VAL A 726 7.03 10.01 36.19
N ALA A 727 7.65 9.91 35.01
CA ALA A 727 7.26 10.69 33.83
C ALA A 727 5.88 10.27 33.30
N LYS A 728 5.22 11.13 32.51
CA LYS A 728 3.92 10.80 31.91
C LYS A 728 4.04 9.51 31.10
N HIS A 729 3.29 8.49 31.49
CA HIS A 729 3.32 7.16 30.89
C HIS A 729 1.90 6.62 30.77
N GLU A 730 1.56 6.06 29.61
CA GLU A 730 0.28 5.38 29.34
C GLU A 730 0.58 3.90 29.12
N GLY A 731 0.13 3.04 30.05
CA GLY A 731 0.40 1.59 29.99
C GLY A 731 0.84 0.99 31.34
N PRO A 732 1.26 -0.29 31.37
CA PRO A 732 1.67 -0.96 32.58
C PRO A 732 2.96 -0.32 33.11
N MET A 733 2.93 0.11 34.36
CA MET A 733 4.06 0.75 35.03
C MET A 733 4.94 -0.22 35.80
N ALA A 734 4.31 -1.24 36.39
CA ALA A 734 5.01 -2.26 37.15
C ALA A 734 4.29 -3.59 37.02
N LEU A 735 5.08 -4.66 37.02
CA LEU A 735 4.60 -6.02 37.21
C LEU A 735 4.89 -6.44 38.64
N LEU A 736 3.85 -6.87 39.36
CA LEU A 736 3.90 -7.29 40.75
C LEU A 736 3.66 -8.81 40.79
N THR A 737 4.70 -9.60 41.05
CA THR A 737 4.60 -11.05 41.17
C THR A 737 4.42 -11.45 42.63
N PHE A 738 3.28 -12.04 42.94
CA PHE A 738 2.96 -12.57 44.26
C PHE A 738 3.08 -14.09 44.27
N LYS A 739 3.60 -14.63 45.37
CA LYS A 739 3.59 -16.06 45.68
C LYS A 739 2.58 -16.33 46.80
N VAL A 740 1.69 -17.29 46.59
CA VAL A 740 0.71 -17.71 47.60
C VAL A 740 1.29 -18.85 48.43
N SER A 741 1.31 -18.70 49.76
CA SER A 741 1.81 -19.71 50.68
C SER A 741 1.02 -21.01 50.62
N ASP A 742 1.71 -22.16 50.67
CA ASP A 742 1.11 -23.51 50.67
C ASP A 742 0.23 -23.79 51.91
N LYS A 743 0.38 -22.98 52.98
CA LYS A 743 -0.35 -23.10 54.25
C LYS A 743 -1.59 -22.21 54.34
N ALA A 744 -1.99 -21.57 53.24
CA ALA A 744 -3.15 -20.69 53.16
C ALA A 744 -4.48 -21.45 53.37
N GLU A 745 -5.14 -21.26 54.51
CA GLU A 745 -6.57 -21.56 54.66
C GLU A 745 -7.39 -20.48 53.95
N LEU A 746 -7.58 -20.61 52.63
CA LEU A 746 -8.49 -19.75 51.87
C LEU A 746 -9.94 -20.05 52.30
N LYS A 747 -10.43 -19.37 53.34
CA LYS A 747 -11.86 -19.35 53.71
C LYS A 747 -12.60 -18.39 52.78
N HIS A 748 -13.46 -18.91 51.90
CA HIS A 748 -14.53 -18.24 51.13
C HIS A 748 -14.48 -16.70 51.05
N GLU A 749 -13.41 -16.16 50.46
CA GLU A 749 -13.29 -14.76 50.06
C GLU A 749 -12.58 -14.77 48.70
N GLU A 750 -13.29 -15.22 47.66
CA GLU A 750 -12.79 -15.19 46.29
C GLU A 750 -12.88 -13.76 45.75
N LEU A 751 -11.71 -13.15 45.56
CA LEU A 751 -11.56 -11.88 44.88
C LEU A 751 -11.62 -12.12 43.36
N ILE A 752 -12.80 -11.94 42.77
CA ILE A 752 -13.03 -12.08 41.33
C ILE A 752 -12.81 -10.71 40.67
N ILE A 753 -11.87 -10.65 39.73
CA ILE A 753 -11.56 -9.44 38.94
C ILE A 753 -12.05 -9.67 37.51
N GLU A 754 -13.02 -8.88 37.08
CA GLU A 754 -13.56 -8.95 35.72
C GLU A 754 -13.80 -7.52 35.20
N ASN A 755 -13.25 -7.19 34.03
CA ASN A 755 -13.46 -5.90 33.34
C ASN A 755 -13.26 -4.64 34.22
N GLY A 756 -12.26 -4.65 35.12
CA GLY A 756 -11.94 -3.50 35.98
C GLY A 756 -12.87 -3.32 37.18
N GLN A 757 -13.66 -4.34 37.53
CA GLN A 757 -14.53 -4.38 38.70
C GLN A 757 -14.12 -5.55 39.62
N ILE A 758 -14.29 -5.37 40.93
CA ILE A 758 -14.00 -6.39 41.94
C ILE A 758 -15.30 -6.92 42.52
N LYS A 759 -15.33 -8.23 42.79
CA LYS A 759 -16.40 -8.89 43.53
C LYS A 759 -15.78 -9.83 44.56
N MET A 760 -16.23 -9.76 45.81
CA MET A 760 -15.65 -10.48 46.95
C MET A 760 -16.36 -11.81 47.28
N ASN A 761 -17.51 -12.08 46.65
CA ASN A 761 -18.30 -13.31 46.76
C ASN A 761 -19.37 -13.36 45.65
N GLU A 762 -19.76 -14.55 45.14
CA GLU A 762 -20.77 -14.78 44.10
C GLU A 762 -22.12 -14.06 44.32
N THR A 763 -22.45 -13.70 45.56
CA THR A 763 -23.73 -13.07 45.93
C THR A 763 -23.75 -11.54 45.92
N GLN A 764 -22.60 -10.85 45.80
CA GLN A 764 -22.55 -9.37 45.75
C GLN A 764 -22.44 -8.82 44.32
N PRO A 765 -23.00 -7.62 44.02
CA PRO A 765 -22.84 -7.01 42.70
C PRO A 765 -21.40 -6.51 42.49
N PHE A 766 -20.93 -6.55 41.24
CA PHE A 766 -19.62 -6.01 40.84
C PHE A 766 -19.51 -4.52 41.21
N GLN A 767 -18.42 -4.13 41.87
CA GLN A 767 -18.15 -2.74 42.22
C GLN A 767 -16.88 -2.24 41.52
N LYS A 768 -16.88 -0.97 41.10
CA LYS A 768 -15.68 -0.33 40.55
C LYS A 768 -14.59 -0.27 41.61
N LEU A 769 -13.36 -0.56 41.21
CA LEU A 769 -12.17 -0.59 42.07
C LEU A 769 -11.97 0.70 42.90
N SER A 770 -12.47 1.83 42.38
CA SER A 770 -12.39 3.16 42.98
C SER A 770 -13.07 3.29 44.34
N ASP A 771 -14.12 2.50 44.61
CA ASP A 771 -15.03 2.82 45.71
C ASP A 771 -14.65 2.16 47.05
N ARG A 772 -13.66 1.25 47.06
CA ARG A 772 -13.21 0.56 48.29
C ARG A 772 -11.70 0.48 48.51
N LEU A 773 -10.87 0.74 47.51
CA LEU A 773 -9.39 0.76 47.68
C LEU A 773 -8.84 2.18 47.89
N ILE A 774 -9.66 3.22 47.77
CA ILE A 774 -9.22 4.61 47.85
C ILE A 774 -9.52 5.17 49.25
N LYS A 775 -8.51 5.16 50.13
CA LYS A 775 -8.42 6.17 51.18
C LYS A 775 -7.11 6.93 50.99
N ASP A 776 -7.28 8.15 50.52
CA ASP A 776 -6.33 9.26 50.49
C ASP A 776 -5.02 9.01 49.70
N PHE A 777 -5.00 9.49 48.45
CA PHE A 777 -3.76 9.71 47.71
C PHE A 777 -3.18 11.07 48.09
N ASP A 778 -2.00 11.09 48.71
CA ASP A 778 -1.20 12.31 48.81
C ASP A 778 -0.33 12.41 47.54
N ILE A 779 -0.91 12.94 46.47
CA ILE A 779 -0.18 13.25 45.24
C ILE A 779 0.56 14.56 45.49
N LYS A 780 1.87 14.46 45.74
CA LYS A 780 2.73 15.65 45.78
C LYS A 780 3.20 15.96 44.36
N PRO A 781 2.79 17.10 43.77
CA PRO A 781 3.20 17.49 42.42
C PRO A 781 4.71 17.70 42.29
#